data_AF-A0A6H5KJI2-F1
#
_entry.id   AF-A0A6H5KJI2-F1
#
_cell.length_a   1.000
_cell.length_b   1.000
_cell.length_c   1.000
_cell.angle_alpha   90.00
_cell.angle_beta   90.00
_cell.angle_gamma   90.00
#
_symmetry.space_group_name_H-M   'P 1'
#
loop_
_entity.id
_entity.type
_entity.pdbx_description
1 polymer ?
#
loop_
_entity_poly.entity_id
_entity_poly.type
_entity_poly.pdbx_seq_one_letter_code
_entity_poly.pdbx_strand_id
1 'polypeptide(L)'
;MPATTAAAAAATAANGGDGGDGRGLLMRAGEAVVRAAGTMASAGLHVRGPEFAALQAAALSAVGGLLPGLAAGGDGDSNATAIAEAVVALVRSCWESASEGDGDGREVVPVSAGRLLLSLNTVLPPSSLEASQAVATLLKQSSQVAATLPVAARVLLYSSLSAFLMPPRLLHGDMGKVNDLEGRSRAYSELVAPVLGPFSAALAGWQGWTGPPPWPGFSDEGVSRELSCSCRVLSRLCRTFVSTPAKARRVLFQAVSPALSPIVTLVPPLLEQALAGGSKEAGSAAQGLLRLQVSVVECLGKEAGPTFASSAVGSLSAAGVGGSGNGNDNGNGNGGAQHGAAAGPPWLSSGSFRLLASVLKARNKETRALVPQACELALGRLHALGRLTSMDQGASGWGERWLEGPVVDTLPDFLDLSKELLVTQLHCFQPSTSATGVPGTSLASALSARASLSGGGGGGGGGGGAGGGFASEAMATHFSGLMTVFRLLLSLPTPPASSPLPGGTTGGSGGGGHSVPPDLVRRGLSVLEASHRTGGLFRFPPFAATWLQPLLTDALWGLAEGAHPLTHEEVHRLVFDLAEVDHRAFATEFLPHFLGTHYSWLGAEQKEALLAPWRAGTHLDMPTFSSFLEALVSDLSFFRAQANAA
;
A
#
# COMPACT_ATOMS: atom_id res chain seq x y z
N MET A 1 -18.11 30.22 10.59
CA MET A 1 -18.41 29.39 9.39
C MET A 1 -17.10 29.01 8.72
N PRO A 2 -16.89 27.77 8.26
CA PRO A 2 -15.67 27.42 7.56
C PRO A 2 -15.61 28.20 6.23
N ALA A 3 -14.50 28.89 5.97
CA ALA A 3 -14.31 29.78 4.80
C ALA A 3 -14.63 29.10 3.45
N THR A 4 -14.54 27.77 3.39
CA THR A 4 -14.91 26.94 2.23
C THR A 4 -16.41 26.98 1.91
N THR A 5 -17.28 27.03 2.92
CA THR A 5 -18.74 27.10 2.72
C THR A 5 -19.20 28.47 2.18
N ALA A 6 -18.54 29.55 2.59
CA ALA A 6 -18.83 30.89 2.06
C ALA A 6 -18.36 31.04 0.60
N ALA A 7 -17.20 30.50 0.24
CA ALA A 7 -16.72 30.50 -1.14
C ALA A 7 -17.59 29.64 -2.06
N ALA A 8 -18.04 28.46 -1.59
CA ALA A 8 -18.96 27.60 -2.33
C ALA A 8 -20.35 28.24 -2.51
N ALA A 9 -20.87 28.92 -1.49
CA ALA A 9 -22.13 29.67 -1.54
C ALA A 9 -22.05 30.88 -2.50
N ALA A 10 -20.93 31.60 -2.52
CA ALA A 10 -20.70 32.70 -3.46
C ALA A 10 -20.58 32.21 -4.91
N ALA A 11 -19.92 31.07 -5.15
CA ALA A 11 -19.80 30.47 -6.48
C ALA A 11 -21.15 29.93 -7.00
N THR A 12 -22.00 29.39 -6.12
CA THR A 12 -23.35 28.94 -6.49
C THR A 12 -24.31 30.12 -6.72
N ALA A 13 -24.20 31.20 -5.94
CA ALA A 13 -24.96 32.43 -6.16
C ALA A 13 -24.59 33.11 -7.50
N ALA A 14 -23.32 33.04 -7.93
CA ALA A 14 -22.88 33.61 -9.21
C ALA A 14 -23.43 32.89 -10.45
N ASN A 15 -23.88 31.64 -10.32
CA ASN A 15 -24.46 30.85 -11.41
C ASN A 15 -25.98 31.03 -11.59
N GLY A 16 -26.67 31.70 -10.66
CA GLY A 16 -28.12 31.85 -10.67
C GLY A 16 -28.60 33.25 -11.02
N GLY A 17 -28.71 33.56 -12.32
CA GLY A 17 -29.65 34.55 -12.87
C GLY A 17 -29.38 36.05 -12.61
N ASP A 18 -29.16 36.77 -13.71
CA ASP A 18 -29.07 38.25 -13.86
C ASP A 18 -27.71 38.93 -13.56
N GLY A 19 -26.71 38.58 -14.38
CA GLY A 19 -26.29 39.52 -15.42
C GLY A 19 -25.30 40.65 -15.08
N GLY A 20 -24.21 40.39 -14.34
CA GLY A 20 -23.00 41.24 -14.39
C GLY A 20 -22.36 41.55 -13.04
N ASP A 21 -23.18 41.87 -12.03
CA ASP A 21 -22.66 42.34 -10.74
C ASP A 21 -22.01 41.22 -9.91
N GLY A 22 -22.52 39.99 -9.98
CA GLY A 22 -21.99 38.85 -9.21
C GLY A 22 -20.57 38.45 -9.60
N ARG A 23 -20.24 38.49 -10.90
CA ARG A 23 -18.90 38.15 -11.41
C ARG A 23 -17.87 39.22 -11.03
N GLY A 24 -18.25 40.50 -11.16
CA GLY A 24 -17.42 41.61 -10.70
C GLY A 24 -17.15 41.54 -9.19
N LEU A 25 -18.15 41.16 -8.40
CA LEU A 25 -18.02 41.00 -6.95
C LEU A 25 -17.12 39.81 -6.59
N LEU A 26 -17.22 38.68 -7.30
CA LEU A 26 -16.36 37.52 -7.09
C LEU A 26 -14.88 37.82 -7.44
N MET A 27 -14.64 38.54 -8.54
CA MET A 27 -13.29 38.98 -8.91
C MET A 27 -12.69 39.91 -7.85
N ARG A 28 -13.43 40.94 -7.41
CA ARG A 28 -12.98 41.86 -6.35
C ARG A 28 -12.74 41.14 -5.02
N ALA A 29 -13.61 40.20 -4.67
CA ALA A 29 -13.45 39.39 -3.47
C ALA A 29 -12.20 38.49 -3.55
N GLY A 30 -11.98 37.83 -4.70
CA GLY A 30 -10.79 37.01 -4.91
C GLY A 30 -9.50 37.83 -4.89
N GLU A 31 -9.47 38.99 -5.54
CA GLU A 31 -8.34 39.92 -5.46
C GLU A 31 -8.08 40.39 -4.02
N ALA A 32 -9.13 40.71 -3.26
CA ALA A 32 -9.01 41.09 -1.87
C ALA A 32 -8.44 39.97 -1.00
N VAL A 33 -8.88 38.72 -1.23
CA VAL A 33 -8.36 37.54 -0.50
C VAL A 33 -6.91 37.24 -0.87
N VAL A 34 -6.53 37.32 -2.15
CA VAL A 34 -5.13 37.16 -2.60
C VAL A 34 -4.25 38.25 -2.00
N ARG A 35 -4.71 39.50 -2.00
CA ARG A 35 -3.98 40.64 -1.40
C ARG A 35 -3.83 40.46 0.10
N ALA A 36 -4.90 40.06 0.80
CA ALA A 36 -4.86 39.78 2.24
C ALA A 36 -3.84 38.66 2.54
N ALA A 37 -3.91 37.53 1.83
CA ALA A 37 -2.95 36.44 1.98
C ALA A 37 -1.50 36.91 1.71
N GLY A 38 -1.30 37.76 0.71
CA GLY A 38 -0.01 38.39 0.41
C GLY A 38 0.50 39.25 1.56
N THR A 39 -0.36 40.11 2.12
CA THR A 39 0.03 40.94 3.28
C THR A 39 0.38 40.11 4.50
N MET A 40 -0.34 39.01 4.75
CA MET A 40 -0.05 38.07 5.84
C MET A 40 1.31 37.38 5.64
N ALA A 41 1.60 36.95 4.42
CA ALA A 41 2.87 36.33 4.06
C ALA A 41 4.05 37.32 4.20
N SER A 42 3.91 38.53 3.67
CA SER A 42 4.95 39.57 3.80
C SER A 42 5.17 40.04 5.23
N ALA A 43 4.15 39.96 6.09
CA ALA A 43 4.25 40.30 7.50
C ALA A 43 4.81 39.16 8.36
N GLY A 44 5.10 37.99 7.77
CA GLY A 44 5.57 36.81 8.49
C GLY A 44 4.58 36.35 9.58
N LEU A 45 3.28 36.44 9.33
CA LEU A 45 2.25 36.26 10.36
C LEU A 45 2.36 34.89 11.06
N HIS A 46 2.73 33.84 10.32
CA HIS A 46 2.95 32.49 10.85
C HIS A 46 4.03 32.39 11.92
N VAL A 47 5.00 33.32 11.95
CA VAL A 47 6.05 33.37 12.98
C VAL A 47 5.48 33.79 14.34
N ARG A 48 4.29 34.41 14.37
CA ARG A 48 3.65 34.90 15.61
C ARG A 48 2.97 33.81 16.44
N GLY A 49 2.85 32.58 15.92
CA GLY A 49 2.29 31.44 16.64
C GLY A 49 1.43 30.51 15.78
N PRO A 50 1.03 29.35 16.32
CA PRO A 50 0.33 28.31 15.58
C PRO A 50 -1.05 28.74 15.08
N GLU A 51 -1.78 29.57 15.85
CA GLU A 51 -3.09 30.10 15.43
C GLU A 51 -2.99 31.01 14.21
N PHE A 52 -1.94 31.83 14.16
CA PHE A 52 -1.66 32.71 13.03
C PHE A 52 -1.21 31.92 11.80
N ALA A 53 -0.41 30.87 11.99
CA ALA A 53 -0.04 29.95 10.92
C ALA A 53 -1.28 29.23 10.35
N ALA A 54 -2.20 28.80 11.22
CA ALA A 54 -3.47 28.20 10.80
C ALA A 54 -4.36 29.18 10.04
N LEU A 55 -4.43 30.44 10.48
CA LEU A 55 -5.17 31.50 9.79
C LEU A 55 -4.59 31.76 8.38
N GLN A 56 -3.26 31.85 8.25
CA GLN A 56 -2.60 32.03 6.96
C GLN A 56 -2.80 30.82 6.04
N ALA A 57 -2.73 29.60 6.57
CA ALA A 57 -3.05 28.38 5.83
C ALA A 57 -4.52 28.34 5.35
N ALA A 58 -5.45 28.81 6.18
CA ALA A 58 -6.87 28.94 5.81
C ALA A 58 -7.06 29.99 4.70
N ALA A 59 -6.35 31.11 4.75
CA ALA A 59 -6.37 32.12 3.70
C ALA A 59 -5.84 31.57 2.37
N LEU A 60 -4.71 30.84 2.38
CA LEU A 60 -4.17 30.16 1.19
C LEU A 60 -5.15 29.13 0.61
N SER A 61 -5.84 28.38 1.48
CA SER A 61 -6.87 27.43 1.07
C SER A 61 -8.09 28.14 0.45
N ALA A 62 -8.48 29.29 0.99
CA ALA A 62 -9.55 30.12 0.44
C ALA A 62 -9.17 30.67 -0.94
N VAL A 63 -7.93 31.13 -1.14
CA VAL A 63 -7.42 31.50 -2.47
C VAL A 63 -7.58 30.32 -3.44
N GLY A 64 -7.15 29.12 -3.04
CA GLY A 64 -7.26 27.91 -3.86
C GLY A 64 -8.71 27.59 -4.26
N GLY A 65 -9.66 27.76 -3.35
CA GLY A 65 -11.09 27.57 -3.62
C GLY A 65 -11.69 28.62 -4.57
N LEU A 66 -11.11 29.82 -4.65
CA LEU A 66 -11.56 30.90 -5.54
C LEU A 66 -10.92 30.83 -6.93
N LEU A 67 -9.79 30.13 -7.10
CA LEU A 67 -9.09 30.02 -8.38
C LEU A 67 -10.00 29.61 -9.56
N PRO A 68 -10.90 28.61 -9.45
CA PRO A 68 -11.76 28.25 -10.58
C PRO A 68 -12.67 29.39 -11.05
N GLY A 69 -13.22 30.16 -10.11
CA GLY A 69 -14.05 31.31 -10.43
C GLY A 69 -13.26 32.47 -11.03
N LEU A 70 -12.04 32.73 -10.51
CA LEU A 70 -11.13 33.73 -11.06
C LEU A 70 -10.67 33.38 -12.48
N ALA A 71 -10.39 32.11 -12.73
CA ALA A 71 -9.97 31.61 -14.05
C ALA A 71 -11.12 31.66 -15.07
N ALA A 72 -12.35 31.31 -14.67
CA ALA A 72 -13.53 31.43 -15.51
C ALA A 72 -13.93 32.91 -15.76
N GLY A 73 -13.48 33.81 -14.89
CA GLY A 73 -13.87 35.21 -14.83
C GLY A 73 -13.21 36.14 -15.86
N GLY A 74 -12.13 35.74 -16.54
CA GLY A 74 -11.38 36.61 -17.46
C GLY A 74 -11.63 36.36 -18.94
N ASP A 75 -11.56 37.43 -19.73
CA ASP A 75 -11.51 37.35 -21.20
C ASP A 75 -10.11 36.91 -21.65
N GLY A 76 -9.86 35.59 -21.58
CA GLY A 76 -8.73 34.93 -22.26
C GLY A 76 -7.45 34.68 -21.44
N ASP A 77 -6.41 34.23 -22.15
CA ASP A 77 -5.14 33.71 -21.61
C ASP A 77 -4.34 34.75 -20.79
N SER A 78 -4.58 36.04 -20.99
CA SER A 78 -3.88 37.13 -20.28
C SER A 78 -4.23 37.18 -18.79
N ASN A 79 -5.52 37.02 -18.44
CA ASN A 79 -5.98 37.01 -17.06
C ASN A 79 -5.48 35.75 -16.32
N ALA A 80 -5.55 34.59 -16.98
CA ALA A 80 -5.02 33.35 -16.41
C ALA A 80 -3.51 33.45 -16.13
N THR A 81 -2.75 34.11 -17.01
CA THR A 81 -1.32 34.36 -16.80
C THR A 81 -1.09 35.31 -15.63
N ALA A 82 -1.86 36.39 -15.52
CA ALA A 82 -1.76 37.32 -14.38
C ALA A 82 -2.10 36.66 -13.03
N ILE A 83 -3.10 35.76 -13.01
CA ILE A 83 -3.45 34.96 -11.83
C ILE A 83 -2.28 34.03 -11.46
N ALA A 84 -1.67 33.37 -12.45
CA ALA A 84 -0.50 32.52 -12.22
C ALA A 84 0.66 33.31 -11.59
N GLU A 85 0.98 34.49 -12.15
CA GLU A 85 2.01 35.39 -11.61
C GLU A 85 1.75 35.75 -10.15
N ALA A 86 0.53 36.22 -9.84
CA ALA A 86 0.16 36.66 -8.50
C ALA A 86 0.23 35.52 -7.47
N VAL A 87 -0.26 34.33 -7.84
CA VAL A 87 -0.28 33.17 -6.94
C VAL A 87 1.11 32.58 -6.75
N VAL A 88 1.93 32.50 -7.79
CA VAL A 88 3.32 32.03 -7.65
C VAL A 88 4.14 33.02 -6.80
N ALA A 89 3.93 34.32 -6.98
CA ALA A 89 4.56 35.35 -6.13
C ALA A 89 4.13 35.20 -4.65
N LEU A 90 2.85 34.96 -4.40
CA LEU A 90 2.32 34.69 -3.06
C LEU A 90 2.93 33.44 -2.42
N VAL A 91 2.99 32.34 -3.18
CA VAL A 91 3.60 31.08 -2.73
C VAL A 91 5.07 31.27 -2.39
N ARG A 92 5.82 31.97 -3.25
CA ARG A 92 7.24 32.27 -3.02
C ARG A 92 7.44 33.11 -1.76
N SER A 93 6.62 34.15 -1.54
CA SER A 93 6.65 34.97 -0.32
C SER A 93 6.37 34.15 0.95
N CYS A 94 5.43 33.19 0.89
CA CYS A 94 5.16 32.28 2.01
C CYS A 94 6.35 31.36 2.31
N TRP A 95 7.10 30.93 1.29
CA TRP A 95 8.27 30.07 1.45
C TRP A 95 9.50 30.82 1.95
N GLU A 96 9.74 32.02 1.45
CA GLU A 96 10.84 32.90 1.90
C GLU A 96 10.66 33.25 3.38
N SER A 97 9.47 33.69 3.78
CA SER A 97 9.16 34.06 5.16
C SER A 97 9.12 32.86 6.14
N ALA A 98 8.89 31.64 5.65
CA ALA A 98 8.95 30.42 6.47
C ALA A 98 10.38 29.98 6.80
N SER A 99 11.39 30.46 6.06
CA SER A 99 12.79 30.11 6.31
C SER A 99 13.37 30.77 7.58
N GLU A 100 12.76 31.85 8.06
CA GLU A 100 13.28 32.70 9.14
C GLU A 100 12.73 32.35 10.55
N GLY A 101 11.73 31.47 10.65
CA GLY A 101 11.03 31.18 11.91
C GLY A 101 11.35 29.81 12.51
N ASP A 102 11.50 29.76 13.84
CA ASP A 102 11.58 28.51 14.62
C ASP A 102 10.22 28.28 15.34
N GLY A 103 9.47 27.25 14.93
CA GLY A 103 8.16 26.93 15.52
C GLY A 103 7.23 26.10 14.63
N ASP A 104 6.10 25.63 15.18
CA ASP A 104 5.12 24.75 14.51
C ASP A 104 4.54 25.31 13.20
N GLY A 105 4.54 26.64 13.04
CA GLY A 105 4.14 27.31 11.80
C GLY A 105 5.05 27.01 10.60
N ARG A 106 6.26 26.48 10.84
CA ARG A 106 7.30 26.21 9.84
C ARG A 106 6.90 25.13 8.83
N GLU A 107 5.98 24.23 9.17
CA GLU A 107 5.50 23.19 8.24
C GLU A 107 4.15 23.54 7.60
N VAL A 108 3.20 24.07 8.38
CA VAL A 108 1.81 24.24 7.95
C VAL A 108 1.67 25.21 6.78
N VAL A 109 2.34 26.36 6.83
CA VAL A 109 2.22 27.40 5.79
C VAL A 109 2.92 26.99 4.50
N PRO A 110 4.18 26.51 4.49
CA PRO A 110 4.82 26.05 3.26
C PRO A 110 4.08 24.89 2.57
N VAL A 111 3.51 23.97 3.34
CA VAL A 111 2.69 22.88 2.81
C VAL A 111 1.40 23.42 2.17
N SER A 112 0.73 24.38 2.83
CA SER A 112 -0.49 25.00 2.29
C SER A 112 -0.20 25.80 1.01
N ALA A 113 0.92 26.52 0.97
CA ALA A 113 1.39 27.22 -0.22
C ALA A 113 1.72 26.24 -1.37
N GLY A 114 2.36 25.10 -1.06
CA GLY A 114 2.58 24.04 -2.04
C GLY A 114 1.29 23.41 -2.59
N ARG A 115 0.25 23.27 -1.76
CA ARG A 115 -1.08 22.81 -2.21
C ARG A 115 -1.74 23.83 -3.14
N LEU A 116 -1.62 25.13 -2.82
CA LEU A 116 -2.11 26.21 -3.68
C LEU A 116 -1.40 26.20 -5.05
N LEU A 117 -0.08 26.01 -5.07
CA LEU A 117 0.70 25.87 -6.31
C LEU A 117 0.26 24.63 -7.11
N LEU A 118 -0.03 23.52 -6.44
CA LEU A 118 -0.57 22.32 -7.09
C LEU A 118 -1.98 22.57 -7.67
N SER A 119 -2.85 23.34 -7.00
CA SER A 119 -4.18 23.66 -7.52
C SER A 119 -4.16 24.51 -8.78
N LEU A 120 -3.12 25.33 -9.00
CA LEU A 120 -2.97 26.08 -10.25
C LEU A 120 -2.93 25.16 -11.47
N ASN A 121 -2.26 24.00 -11.35
CA ASN A 121 -2.17 23.00 -12.42
C ASN A 121 -3.53 22.41 -12.82
N THR A 122 -4.49 22.38 -11.90
CA THR A 122 -5.83 21.82 -12.16
C THR A 122 -6.79 22.85 -12.72
N VAL A 123 -6.54 24.14 -12.45
CA VAL A 123 -7.46 25.23 -12.77
C VAL A 123 -7.06 25.98 -14.04
N LEU A 124 -5.77 26.34 -14.17
CA LEU A 124 -5.31 27.18 -15.27
C LEU A 124 -4.94 26.35 -16.51
N PRO A 125 -5.12 26.90 -17.72
CA PRO A 125 -4.68 26.24 -18.93
C PRO A 125 -3.13 26.18 -18.99
N PRO A 126 -2.55 25.11 -19.56
CA PRO A 126 -1.09 24.97 -19.66
C PRO A 126 -0.40 26.14 -20.37
N SER A 127 -1.02 26.71 -21.40
CA SER A 127 -0.48 27.86 -22.16
C SER A 127 -0.19 29.07 -21.27
N SER A 128 -1.10 29.39 -20.33
CA SER A 128 -0.90 30.50 -19.40
C SER A 128 0.17 30.22 -18.36
N LEU A 129 0.32 28.97 -17.94
CA LEU A 129 1.39 28.56 -17.01
C LEU A 129 2.75 28.61 -17.69
N GLU A 130 2.83 28.24 -18.98
CA GLU A 130 4.03 28.33 -19.80
C GLU A 130 4.41 29.78 -20.12
N ALA A 131 3.43 30.67 -20.30
CA ALA A 131 3.65 32.09 -20.52
C ALA A 131 4.06 32.86 -19.24
N SER A 132 3.88 32.26 -18.06
CA SER A 132 4.21 32.91 -16.78
C SER A 132 5.72 32.92 -16.53
N GLN A 133 6.26 34.13 -16.43
CA GLN A 133 7.65 34.38 -16.03
C GLN A 133 7.93 33.96 -14.58
N ALA A 134 6.96 34.09 -13.66
CA ALA A 134 7.11 33.59 -12.30
C ALA A 134 7.25 32.07 -12.25
N VAL A 135 6.45 31.32 -13.03
CA VAL A 135 6.59 29.86 -13.13
C VAL A 135 7.95 29.48 -13.72
N ALA A 136 8.37 30.14 -14.80
CA ALA A 136 9.68 29.90 -15.42
C ALA A 136 10.85 30.19 -14.46
N THR A 137 10.77 31.28 -13.69
CA THR A 137 11.77 31.61 -12.66
C THR A 137 11.78 30.57 -11.56
N LEU A 138 10.61 30.14 -11.09
CA LEU A 138 10.48 29.12 -10.05
C LEU A 138 11.05 27.76 -10.49
N LEU A 139 10.85 27.36 -11.75
CA LEU A 139 11.46 26.15 -12.31
C LEU A 139 12.99 26.21 -12.24
N LYS A 140 13.59 27.33 -12.65
CA LYS A 140 15.05 27.54 -12.61
C LYS A 140 15.62 27.58 -11.19
N GLN A 141 14.86 28.14 -10.25
CA GLN A 141 15.27 28.28 -8.84
C GLN A 141 14.80 27.13 -7.95
N SER A 142 14.17 26.10 -8.52
CA SER A 142 13.50 25.03 -7.77
C SER A 142 14.42 24.31 -6.77
N SER A 143 15.68 24.09 -7.11
CA SER A 143 16.67 23.47 -6.22
C SER A 143 17.01 24.34 -5.01
N GLN A 144 17.21 25.65 -5.23
CA GLN A 144 17.52 26.62 -4.18
C GLN A 144 16.33 26.80 -3.24
N VAL A 145 15.13 26.95 -3.79
CA VAL A 145 13.89 27.04 -3.01
C VAL A 145 13.63 25.74 -2.25
N ALA A 146 13.84 24.58 -2.88
CA ALA A 146 13.65 23.30 -2.20
C ALA A 146 14.59 23.12 -1.00
N ALA A 147 15.81 23.66 -1.04
CA ALA A 147 16.77 23.50 0.05
C ALA A 147 16.33 24.18 1.35
N THR A 148 15.48 25.22 1.30
CA THR A 148 14.99 25.93 2.49
C THR A 148 13.66 25.37 3.01
N LEU A 149 13.03 24.46 2.27
CA LEU A 149 11.69 23.97 2.55
C LEU A 149 11.67 22.69 3.39
N PRO A 150 10.63 22.49 4.22
CA PRO A 150 10.39 21.21 4.86
C PRO A 150 10.04 20.14 3.82
N VAL A 151 10.31 18.87 4.15
CA VAL A 151 10.17 17.71 3.23
C VAL A 151 8.79 17.66 2.57
N ALA A 152 7.71 17.86 3.34
CA ALA A 152 6.35 17.85 2.80
C ALA A 152 6.11 18.94 1.74
N ALA A 153 6.64 20.14 1.96
CA ALA A 153 6.55 21.24 1.00
C ALA A 153 7.44 21.00 -0.23
N ARG A 154 8.64 20.43 -0.07
CA ARG A 154 9.50 20.01 -1.20
C ARG A 154 8.77 19.03 -2.12
N VAL A 155 8.11 18.03 -1.55
CA VAL A 155 7.32 17.06 -2.32
C VAL A 155 6.22 17.75 -3.13
N LEU A 156 5.52 18.73 -2.56
CA LEU A 156 4.48 19.49 -3.24
C LEU A 156 5.04 20.42 -4.32
N LEU A 157 6.17 21.10 -4.06
CA LEU A 157 6.89 21.92 -5.03
C LEU A 157 7.25 21.07 -6.25
N TYR A 158 8.00 19.98 -6.09
CA TYR A 158 8.38 19.12 -7.22
C TYR A 158 7.17 18.49 -7.91
N SER A 159 6.12 18.12 -7.18
CA SER A 159 4.88 17.60 -7.79
C SER A 159 4.19 18.65 -8.66
N SER A 160 4.12 19.89 -8.20
CA SER A 160 3.51 21.00 -8.95
C SER A 160 4.33 21.41 -10.17
N LEU A 161 5.67 21.47 -10.04
CA LEU A 161 6.57 21.74 -11.15
C LEU A 161 6.57 20.63 -12.20
N SER A 162 6.52 19.37 -11.75
CA SER A 162 6.33 18.21 -12.62
C SER A 162 5.02 18.31 -13.40
N ALA A 163 3.93 18.71 -12.75
CA ALA A 163 2.65 18.95 -13.39
C ALA A 163 2.66 20.14 -14.36
N PHE A 164 3.46 21.18 -14.12
CA PHE A 164 3.62 22.29 -15.09
C PHE A 164 4.32 21.82 -16.37
N LEU A 165 5.38 21.02 -16.24
CA LEU A 165 6.11 20.50 -17.39
C LEU A 165 5.32 19.42 -18.14
N MET A 166 4.60 18.57 -17.39
CA MET A 166 3.84 17.42 -17.89
C MET A 166 2.37 17.48 -17.42
N PRO A 167 1.58 18.43 -17.93
CA PRO A 167 0.21 18.65 -17.47
C PRO A 167 -0.70 17.45 -17.76
N PRO A 168 -1.64 17.11 -16.86
CA PRO A 168 -2.51 15.94 -17.00
C PRO A 168 -3.25 15.84 -18.34
N ARG A 169 -3.59 16.99 -18.95
CA ARG A 169 -4.27 17.02 -20.25
C ARG A 169 -3.42 16.45 -21.39
N LEU A 170 -2.11 16.71 -21.37
CA LEU A 170 -1.17 16.09 -22.32
C LEU A 170 -1.03 14.59 -22.10
N LEU A 171 -1.30 14.12 -20.88
CA LEU A 171 -1.30 12.71 -20.54
C LEU A 171 -2.53 11.97 -21.10
N HIS A 172 -3.62 12.65 -21.49
CA HIS A 172 -4.84 11.94 -21.95
C HIS A 172 -5.01 11.84 -23.47
N GLY A 173 -3.96 12.12 -24.26
CA GLY A 173 -3.92 11.76 -25.68
C GLY A 173 -3.92 12.91 -26.68
N ASP A 174 -4.05 14.17 -26.25
CA ASP A 174 -3.91 15.35 -27.14
C ASP A 174 -2.44 15.72 -27.40
N MET A 175 -1.59 14.70 -27.54
CA MET A 175 -0.14 14.84 -27.80
C MET A 175 0.16 15.19 -29.26
N GLY A 176 -0.85 15.16 -30.15
CA GLY A 176 -0.70 15.34 -31.59
C GLY A 176 -0.23 16.74 -32.00
N LYS A 177 -0.25 17.72 -31.10
CA LYS A 177 0.21 19.10 -31.33
C LYS A 177 1.44 19.51 -30.51
N VAL A 178 1.96 18.64 -29.63
CA VAL A 178 3.11 18.99 -28.78
C VAL A 178 4.39 18.70 -29.56
N ASN A 179 4.81 19.67 -30.36
CA ASN A 179 6.08 19.61 -31.10
C ASN A 179 7.33 19.66 -30.19
N ASP A 180 7.16 19.87 -28.88
CA ASP A 180 8.27 20.07 -27.94
C ASP A 180 8.31 19.05 -26.78
N LEU A 181 8.18 17.75 -27.09
CA LEU A 181 8.41 16.72 -26.08
C LEU A 181 9.87 16.70 -25.60
N GLU A 182 10.80 17.00 -26.51
CA GLU A 182 12.23 16.95 -26.22
C GLU A 182 12.67 18.09 -25.29
N GLY A 183 12.20 19.32 -25.53
CA GLY A 183 12.43 20.45 -24.63
C GLY A 183 11.83 20.20 -23.25
N ARG A 184 10.61 19.67 -23.17
CA ARG A 184 9.99 19.25 -21.90
C ARG A 184 10.77 18.15 -21.21
N SER A 185 11.27 17.15 -21.95
CA SER A 185 12.10 16.08 -21.38
C SER A 185 13.41 16.60 -20.78
N ARG A 186 14.05 17.56 -21.47
CA ARG A 186 15.24 18.25 -20.97
C ARG A 186 14.93 19.05 -19.71
N ALA A 187 13.90 19.90 -19.73
CA ALA A 187 13.47 20.69 -18.58
C ALA A 187 13.09 19.79 -17.38
N TYR A 188 12.47 18.64 -17.65
CA TYR A 188 12.13 17.67 -16.61
C TYR A 188 13.37 17.01 -16.00
N SER A 189 14.36 16.69 -16.83
CA SER A 189 15.64 16.16 -16.38
C SER A 189 16.41 17.17 -15.51
N GLU A 190 16.40 18.45 -15.90
CA GLU A 190 16.97 19.55 -15.12
C GLU A 190 16.25 19.73 -13.77
N LEU A 191 14.92 19.62 -13.76
CA LEU A 191 14.11 19.66 -12.54
C LEU A 191 14.46 18.52 -11.60
N VAL A 192 14.63 17.29 -12.10
CA VAL A 192 14.83 16.09 -11.28
C VAL A 192 16.29 15.93 -10.84
N ALA A 193 17.27 16.43 -11.60
CA ALA A 193 18.69 16.26 -11.32
C ALA A 193 19.13 16.62 -9.86
N PRO A 194 18.67 17.73 -9.25
CA PRO A 194 18.98 18.04 -7.85
C PRO A 194 18.46 16.99 -6.85
N VAL A 195 17.32 16.36 -7.15
CA VAL A 195 16.73 15.30 -6.33
C VAL A 195 17.54 14.00 -6.44
N LEU A 196 18.22 13.78 -7.58
CA LEU A 196 19.05 12.61 -7.82
C LEU A 196 20.45 12.71 -7.20
N GLY A 197 20.98 13.93 -7.04
CA GLY A 197 22.30 14.19 -6.48
C GLY A 197 22.63 13.44 -5.18
N PRO A 198 21.72 13.40 -4.19
CA PRO A 198 21.93 12.67 -2.94
C PRO A 198 22.24 11.18 -3.11
N PHE A 199 21.65 10.49 -4.11
CA PHE A 199 21.93 9.06 -4.34
C PHE A 199 23.34 8.85 -4.89
N SER A 200 23.77 9.69 -5.83
CA SER A 200 25.12 9.60 -6.39
C SER A 200 26.18 9.96 -5.34
N ALA A 201 25.93 10.98 -4.51
CA ALA A 201 26.82 11.35 -3.41
C ALA A 201 26.94 10.24 -2.36
N ALA A 202 25.81 9.64 -1.96
CA ALA A 202 25.80 8.52 -1.02
C ALA A 202 26.50 7.28 -1.60
N LEU A 203 26.29 6.98 -2.88
CA LEU A 203 26.96 5.86 -3.55
C LEU A 203 28.48 6.08 -3.62
N ALA A 204 28.93 7.28 -3.97
CA ALA A 204 30.36 7.60 -4.02
C ALA A 204 31.02 7.46 -2.65
N GLY A 205 30.34 7.91 -1.58
CA GLY A 205 30.79 7.71 -0.20
C GLY A 205 30.84 6.22 0.20
N TRP A 206 29.91 5.42 -0.31
CA TRP A 206 29.82 3.99 -0.03
C TRP A 206 30.90 3.16 -0.75
N GLN A 207 31.13 3.38 -2.04
CA GLN A 207 32.08 2.59 -2.85
C GLN A 207 33.53 2.69 -2.36
N GLY A 208 33.88 3.73 -1.62
CA GLY A 208 35.21 3.89 -1.02
C GLY A 208 35.41 3.19 0.33
N TRP A 209 34.37 2.58 0.91
CA TRP A 209 34.42 2.03 2.26
C TRP A 209 34.65 0.52 2.28
N THR A 210 35.61 0.09 3.09
CA THR A 210 36.00 -1.33 3.26
C THR A 210 35.83 -1.84 4.69
N GLY A 211 35.34 -1.02 5.62
CA GLY A 211 35.16 -1.38 7.04
C GLY A 211 33.83 -2.07 7.35
N PRO A 212 33.67 -2.63 8.56
CA PRO A 212 32.38 -3.14 9.02
C PRO A 212 31.38 -1.98 9.26
N PRO A 213 30.06 -2.24 9.24
CA PRO A 213 29.06 -1.27 9.67
C PRO A 213 29.27 -0.85 11.15
N PRO A 214 28.89 0.38 11.55
CA PRO A 214 28.12 1.36 10.80
C PRO A 214 28.95 2.17 9.80
N TRP A 215 28.34 2.50 8.66
CA TRP A 215 28.98 3.28 7.60
C TRP A 215 29.04 4.76 8.00
N PRO A 216 30.21 5.41 7.99
CA PRO A 216 30.34 6.80 8.40
C PRO A 216 29.44 7.74 7.59
N GLY A 217 29.35 7.54 6.28
CA GLY A 217 28.54 8.38 5.38
C GLY A 217 27.03 8.33 5.64
N PHE A 218 26.52 7.26 6.24
CA PHE A 218 25.10 7.12 6.60
C PHE A 218 24.83 7.38 8.08
N SER A 219 25.89 7.40 8.91
CA SER A 219 25.80 7.88 10.29
C SER A 219 25.54 9.39 10.36
N ASP A 220 25.85 10.12 9.28
CA ASP A 220 25.41 11.50 9.13
C ASP A 220 23.88 11.54 8.92
N GLU A 221 23.17 12.00 9.95
CA GLU A 221 21.73 12.23 9.92
C GLU A 221 21.30 13.13 8.75
N GLY A 222 22.15 14.07 8.33
CA GLY A 222 21.91 14.96 7.20
C GLY A 222 21.78 14.21 5.89
N VAL A 223 22.71 13.27 5.62
CA VAL A 223 22.70 12.45 4.40
C VAL A 223 21.48 11.54 4.37
N SER A 224 21.20 10.86 5.49
CA SER A 224 20.04 9.95 5.59
C SER A 224 18.70 10.70 5.47
N ARG A 225 18.60 11.91 6.05
CA ARG A 225 17.43 12.79 5.92
C ARG A 225 17.23 13.26 4.48
N GLU A 226 18.29 13.66 3.82
CA GLU A 226 18.23 14.13 2.43
C GLU A 226 17.87 12.99 1.47
N LEU A 227 18.43 11.79 1.66
CA LEU A 227 18.04 10.59 0.91
C LEU A 227 16.58 10.23 1.12
N SER A 228 16.10 10.25 2.35
CA SER A 228 14.67 10.00 2.65
C SER A 228 13.78 11.04 1.97
N CYS A 229 14.18 12.31 1.97
CA CYS A 229 13.48 13.37 1.25
C CYS A 229 13.44 13.11 -0.26
N SER A 230 14.59 12.84 -0.89
CA SER A 230 14.67 12.52 -2.31
C SER A 230 13.83 11.29 -2.68
N CYS A 231 13.83 10.25 -1.84
CA CYS A 231 12.98 9.09 -2.02
C CYS A 231 11.49 9.44 -2.03
N ARG A 232 11.04 10.30 -1.11
CA ARG A 232 9.63 10.73 -1.04
C ARG A 232 9.24 11.56 -2.27
N VAL A 233 10.10 12.48 -2.69
CA VAL A 233 9.90 13.31 -3.89
C VAL A 233 9.78 12.40 -5.11
N LEU A 234 10.78 11.55 -5.37
CA LEU A 234 10.75 10.65 -6.54
C LEU A 234 9.59 9.66 -6.49
N SER A 235 9.26 9.09 -5.32
CA SER A 235 8.11 8.20 -5.19
C SER A 235 6.82 8.89 -5.56
N ARG A 236 6.65 10.16 -5.14
CA ARG A 236 5.47 10.95 -5.49
C ARG A 236 5.43 11.24 -6.98
N LEU A 237 6.56 11.60 -7.59
CA LEU A 237 6.67 11.80 -9.04
C LEU A 237 6.39 10.52 -9.83
N CYS A 238 6.89 9.35 -9.40
CA CYS A 238 6.54 8.09 -10.06
C CYS A 238 5.02 7.82 -10.00
N ARG A 239 4.39 8.06 -8.85
CA ARG A 239 2.94 7.84 -8.68
C ARG A 239 2.09 8.74 -9.56
N THR A 240 2.50 9.99 -9.81
CA THR A 240 1.75 10.87 -10.73
C THR A 240 1.81 10.37 -12.17
N PHE A 241 2.81 9.54 -12.52
CA PHE A 241 2.97 8.98 -13.86
C PHE A 241 2.38 7.57 -14.05
N VAL A 242 1.96 6.86 -12.98
CA VAL A 242 1.43 5.48 -13.09
C VAL A 242 0.26 5.38 -14.08
N SER A 243 -0.69 6.32 -14.02
CA SER A 243 -1.87 6.33 -14.89
C SER A 243 -1.66 7.03 -16.24
N THR A 244 -0.43 7.49 -16.53
CA THR A 244 -0.11 8.30 -17.71
C THR A 244 0.32 7.44 -18.89
N PRO A 245 0.24 7.92 -20.15
CA PRO A 245 0.56 7.14 -21.34
C PRO A 245 2.05 6.84 -21.40
N ALA A 246 2.41 5.76 -22.09
CA ALA A 246 3.78 5.25 -22.15
C ALA A 246 4.81 6.32 -22.56
N LYS A 247 4.45 7.26 -23.45
CA LYS A 247 5.34 8.37 -23.85
C LYS A 247 5.73 9.28 -22.69
N ALA A 248 4.79 9.63 -21.81
CA ALA A 248 5.07 10.47 -20.64
C ALA A 248 5.91 9.70 -19.60
N ARG A 249 5.61 8.41 -19.40
CA ARG A 249 6.40 7.55 -18.52
C ARG A 249 7.85 7.40 -19.00
N ARG A 250 8.09 7.41 -20.32
CA ARG A 250 9.45 7.44 -20.88
C ARG A 250 10.21 8.72 -20.56
N VAL A 251 9.55 9.88 -20.53
CA VAL A 251 10.20 11.14 -20.13
C VAL A 251 10.66 11.04 -18.68
N LEU A 252 9.79 10.58 -17.78
CA LEU A 252 10.16 10.33 -16.39
C LEU A 252 11.30 9.29 -16.30
N PHE A 253 11.21 8.20 -17.07
CA PHE A 253 12.23 7.16 -17.09
C PHE A 253 13.59 7.71 -17.50
N GLN A 254 13.66 8.47 -18.58
CA GLN A 254 14.90 9.08 -19.06
C GLN A 254 15.52 10.00 -18.00
N ALA A 255 14.68 10.80 -17.33
CA ALA A 255 15.14 11.70 -16.27
C ALA A 255 15.67 10.96 -15.04
N VAL A 256 15.02 9.86 -14.63
CA VAL A 256 15.39 9.12 -13.41
C VAL A 256 16.44 8.02 -13.68
N SER A 257 16.59 7.57 -14.93
CA SER A 257 17.50 6.48 -15.34
C SER A 257 18.92 6.57 -14.77
N PRO A 258 19.57 7.75 -14.72
CA PRO A 258 20.93 7.87 -14.18
C PRO A 258 21.03 7.48 -12.69
N ALA A 259 19.96 7.70 -11.91
CA ALA A 259 19.93 7.39 -10.48
C ALA A 259 19.48 5.95 -10.18
N LEU A 260 18.96 5.23 -11.18
CA LEU A 260 18.40 3.90 -10.96
C LEU A 260 19.43 2.90 -10.44
N SER A 261 20.63 2.89 -11.02
CA SER A 261 21.74 2.03 -10.59
C SER A 261 22.23 2.37 -9.17
N PRO A 262 22.46 3.67 -8.82
CA PRO A 262 22.73 4.08 -7.45
C PRO A 262 21.64 3.66 -6.45
N ILE A 263 20.36 3.89 -6.77
CA ILE A 263 19.23 3.53 -5.89
C ILE A 263 19.26 2.04 -5.57
N VAL A 264 19.44 1.20 -6.60
CA VAL A 264 19.54 -0.26 -6.47
C VAL A 264 20.73 -0.68 -5.60
N THR A 265 21.89 -0.06 -5.81
CA THR A 265 23.13 -0.42 -5.12
C THR A 265 23.13 0.01 -3.65
N LEU A 266 22.43 1.10 -3.32
CA LEU A 266 22.35 1.62 -1.96
C LEU A 266 21.39 0.85 -1.04
N VAL A 267 20.46 0.04 -1.58
CA VAL A 267 19.47 -0.66 -0.75
C VAL A 267 20.09 -1.67 0.22
N PRO A 268 20.94 -2.63 -0.21
CA PRO A 268 21.54 -3.59 0.71
C PRO A 268 22.29 -2.96 1.91
N PRO A 269 23.25 -2.03 1.71
CA PRO A 269 24.03 -1.50 2.83
C PRO A 269 23.20 -0.64 3.79
N LEU A 270 22.23 0.12 3.28
CA LEU A 270 21.31 0.88 4.14
C LEU A 270 20.39 -0.03 4.95
N LEU A 271 19.99 -1.16 4.38
CA LEU A 271 19.16 -2.15 5.05
C LEU A 271 19.95 -2.87 6.15
N GLU A 272 21.18 -3.28 5.86
CA GLU A 272 22.11 -3.84 6.85
C GLU A 272 22.34 -2.86 8.01
N GLN A 273 22.58 -1.59 7.69
CA GLN A 273 22.77 -0.56 8.72
C GLN A 273 21.51 -0.31 9.55
N ALA A 274 20.33 -0.28 8.93
CA ALA A 274 19.07 -0.13 9.65
C ALA A 274 18.78 -1.34 10.56
N LEU A 275 19.17 -2.55 10.13
CA LEU A 275 19.00 -3.78 10.91
C LEU A 275 20.02 -3.90 12.05
N ALA A 276 21.24 -3.36 11.87
CA ALA A 276 22.28 -3.35 12.89
C ALA A 276 22.04 -2.36 14.04
N GLY A 277 20.82 -1.82 14.18
CA GLY A 277 20.48 -0.81 15.18
C GLY A 277 20.98 0.59 14.83
N GLY A 278 21.13 0.90 13.53
CA GLY A 278 21.49 2.23 13.04
C GLY A 278 20.49 3.32 13.43
N SER A 279 20.83 4.57 13.10
CA SER A 279 20.00 5.75 13.40
C SER A 279 18.58 5.62 12.84
N LYS A 280 17.60 6.29 13.48
CA LYS A 280 16.21 6.31 13.00
C LYS A 280 16.12 6.83 11.57
N GLU A 281 17.03 7.73 11.20
CA GLU A 281 17.18 8.32 9.87
C GLU A 281 17.62 7.28 8.84
N ALA A 282 18.56 6.39 9.17
CA ALA A 282 18.97 5.30 8.29
C ALA A 282 17.81 4.34 8.00
N GLY A 283 17.01 4.00 9.03
CA GLY A 283 15.77 3.23 8.86
C GLY A 283 14.74 3.94 7.96
N SER A 284 14.56 5.24 8.15
CA SER A 284 13.69 6.09 7.31
C SER A 284 14.18 6.16 5.86
N ALA A 285 15.49 6.23 5.63
CA ALA A 285 16.11 6.23 4.30
C ALA A 285 15.93 4.87 3.60
N ALA A 286 16.19 3.77 4.31
CA ALA A 286 15.97 2.41 3.80
C ALA A 286 14.48 2.17 3.45
N GLN A 287 13.55 2.59 4.32
CA GLN A 287 12.12 2.53 4.03
C GLN A 287 11.76 3.39 2.80
N GLY A 288 12.33 4.59 2.71
CA GLY A 288 12.17 5.49 1.57
C GLY A 288 12.59 4.84 0.26
N LEU A 289 13.77 4.20 0.24
CA LEU A 289 14.30 3.50 -0.92
C LEU A 289 13.42 2.33 -1.36
N LEU A 290 12.95 1.51 -0.42
CA LEU A 290 12.03 0.41 -0.75
C LEU A 290 10.73 0.96 -1.36
N ARG A 291 10.14 2.01 -0.77
CA ARG A 291 8.95 2.67 -1.32
C ARG A 291 9.19 3.28 -2.71
N LEU A 292 10.39 3.80 -2.93
CA LEU A 292 10.81 4.31 -4.23
C LEU A 292 10.89 3.18 -5.25
N GLN A 293 11.54 2.05 -4.91
CA GLN A 293 11.59 0.88 -5.78
C GLN A 293 10.19 0.39 -6.17
N VAL A 294 9.26 0.30 -5.21
CA VAL A 294 7.84 -0.04 -5.48
C VAL A 294 7.25 0.94 -6.50
N SER A 295 7.38 2.24 -6.24
CA SER A 295 6.78 3.29 -7.07
C SER A 295 7.39 3.32 -8.48
N VAL A 296 8.69 3.06 -8.59
CA VAL A 296 9.41 2.93 -9.86
C VAL A 296 8.94 1.71 -10.64
N VAL A 297 8.78 0.55 -10.00
CA VAL A 297 8.26 -0.67 -10.64
C VAL A 297 6.82 -0.48 -11.11
N GLU A 298 5.96 0.12 -10.29
CA GLU A 298 4.56 0.42 -10.64
C GLU A 298 4.46 1.40 -11.82
N CYS A 299 5.30 2.44 -11.81
CA CYS A 299 5.28 3.46 -12.85
C CYS A 299 5.88 2.95 -14.17
N LEU A 300 7.07 2.35 -14.12
CA LEU A 300 7.81 2.01 -15.33
C LEU A 300 7.40 0.66 -15.92
N GLY A 301 6.77 -0.20 -15.12
CA GLY A 301 6.24 -1.49 -15.54
C GLY A 301 7.27 -2.29 -16.33
N LYS A 302 7.00 -2.48 -17.63
CA LYS A 302 7.81 -3.33 -18.52
C LYS A 302 9.21 -2.78 -18.84
N GLU A 303 9.42 -1.46 -18.83
CA GLU A 303 10.65 -0.85 -19.37
C GLU A 303 11.86 -0.96 -18.41
N ALA A 304 11.62 -0.90 -17.10
CA ALA A 304 12.69 -0.99 -16.07
C ALA A 304 12.33 -1.88 -14.87
N GLY A 305 11.08 -2.35 -14.79
CA GLY A 305 10.60 -3.18 -13.69
C GLY A 305 11.45 -4.43 -13.44
N PRO A 306 11.98 -5.15 -14.44
CA PRO A 306 12.75 -6.38 -14.21
C PRO A 306 14.05 -6.19 -13.40
N THR A 307 14.86 -5.19 -13.74
CA THR A 307 16.13 -4.90 -13.04
C THR A 307 15.88 -4.42 -11.61
N PHE A 308 14.83 -3.63 -11.41
CA PHE A 308 14.42 -3.18 -10.08
C PHE A 308 13.84 -4.30 -9.24
N ALA A 309 12.98 -5.12 -9.83
CA ALA A 309 12.39 -6.27 -9.19
C ALA A 309 13.46 -7.28 -8.76
N SER A 310 14.46 -7.56 -9.61
CA SER A 310 15.52 -8.52 -9.29
C SER A 310 16.42 -7.99 -8.17
N SER A 311 16.83 -6.73 -8.23
CA SER A 311 17.60 -6.08 -7.16
C SER A 311 16.82 -6.02 -5.84
N ALA A 312 15.55 -5.63 -5.89
CA ALA A 312 14.66 -5.58 -4.75
C ALA A 312 14.56 -6.95 -4.07
N VAL A 313 14.21 -7.98 -4.84
CA VAL A 313 14.11 -9.37 -4.37
C VAL A 313 15.46 -9.84 -3.81
N GLY A 314 16.56 -9.58 -4.50
CA GLY A 314 17.91 -9.92 -4.03
C GLY A 314 18.27 -9.23 -2.70
N SER A 315 17.97 -7.94 -2.56
CA SER A 315 18.24 -7.16 -1.34
C SER A 315 17.40 -7.64 -0.16
N LEU A 316 16.12 -7.95 -0.41
CA LEU A 316 15.22 -8.53 0.60
C LEU A 316 15.65 -9.94 1.01
N SER A 317 16.21 -10.72 0.08
CA SER A 317 16.78 -12.03 0.35
C SER A 317 18.01 -11.93 1.24
N ALA A 318 18.95 -11.05 0.92
CA ALA A 318 20.15 -10.84 1.72
C ALA A 318 19.81 -10.43 3.16
N ALA A 319 18.85 -9.53 3.34
CA ALA A 319 18.39 -9.10 4.66
C ALA A 319 17.61 -10.18 5.45
N GLY A 320 17.02 -11.17 4.76
CA GLY A 320 16.29 -12.26 5.40
C GLY A 320 17.17 -13.43 5.87
N VAL A 321 18.34 -13.63 5.24
CA VAL A 321 19.21 -14.80 5.50
C VAL A 321 19.94 -14.71 6.85
N GLY A 322 20.07 -13.52 7.44
CA GLY A 322 20.77 -13.33 8.74
C GLY A 322 20.05 -13.90 9.98
N GLY A 323 18.77 -14.30 9.87
CA GLY A 323 17.98 -14.76 11.02
C GLY A 323 17.94 -16.29 11.23
N SER A 324 18.47 -17.08 10.30
CA SER A 324 18.45 -18.55 10.38
C SER A 324 19.80 -19.10 10.84
N GLY A 325 20.30 -18.59 11.97
CA GLY A 325 21.37 -19.28 12.70
C GLY A 325 20.82 -20.60 13.22
N ASN A 326 21.22 -21.72 12.63
CA ASN A 326 20.95 -23.06 13.13
C ASN A 326 21.75 -23.24 14.42
N GLY A 327 21.25 -22.69 15.52
CA GLY A 327 21.85 -22.75 16.85
C GLY A 327 21.71 -24.15 17.42
N ASN A 328 22.56 -25.07 16.98
CA ASN A 328 22.80 -26.33 17.66
C ASN A 328 23.92 -26.13 18.69
N ASP A 329 23.79 -25.11 19.56
CA ASP A 329 24.66 -24.92 20.71
C ASP A 329 24.01 -25.58 21.93
N ASN A 330 24.31 -26.87 22.10
CA ASN A 330 24.18 -27.54 23.39
C ASN A 330 25.24 -26.96 24.35
N GLY A 331 24.96 -25.79 24.90
CA GLY A 331 25.80 -25.09 25.86
C GLY A 331 24.99 -24.58 27.03
N ASN A 332 24.96 -25.36 28.09
CA ASN A 332 24.32 -25.07 29.38
C ASN A 332 24.81 -23.73 29.97
N GLY A 333 23.90 -22.79 30.23
CA GLY A 333 24.15 -21.65 31.13
C GLY A 333 23.66 -20.28 30.65
N ASN A 334 22.58 -19.78 31.27
CA ASN A 334 22.13 -18.38 31.30
C ASN A 334 21.62 -17.74 29.98
N GLY A 335 20.48 -18.23 29.48
CA GLY A 335 19.71 -17.59 28.42
C GLY A 335 18.60 -16.67 28.96
N GLY A 336 18.82 -15.35 28.94
CA GLY A 336 17.84 -14.36 29.41
C GLY A 336 17.57 -13.17 28.47
N ALA A 337 18.22 -13.05 27.30
CA ALA A 337 18.14 -11.80 26.52
C ALA A 337 18.18 -11.90 24.99
N GLN A 338 18.05 -13.08 24.36
CA GLN A 338 18.19 -13.21 22.89
C GLN A 338 16.89 -13.44 22.09
N HIS A 339 15.70 -13.50 22.72
CA HIS A 339 14.46 -13.75 21.98
C HIS A 339 13.83 -12.53 21.27
N GLY A 340 14.43 -11.34 21.34
CA GLY A 340 13.87 -10.12 20.74
C GLY A 340 14.31 -9.79 19.30
N ALA A 341 15.31 -10.47 18.74
CA ALA A 341 15.97 -10.05 17.49
C ALA A 341 15.36 -10.64 16.20
N ALA A 342 14.41 -11.58 16.29
CA ALA A 342 13.91 -12.32 15.12
C ALA A 342 12.85 -11.56 14.30
N ALA A 343 12.15 -10.59 14.90
CA ALA A 343 11.16 -9.77 14.21
C ALA A 343 11.83 -8.46 13.77
N GLY A 344 12.35 -8.42 12.53
CA GLY A 344 12.83 -7.17 11.92
C GLY A 344 11.75 -6.07 11.98
N PRO A 345 12.13 -4.80 11.78
CA PRO A 345 11.24 -3.68 12.06
C PRO A 345 9.95 -3.72 11.19
N PRO A 346 8.77 -3.32 11.71
CA PRO A 346 7.47 -3.48 11.04
C PRO A 346 7.37 -2.82 9.66
N TRP A 347 8.10 -1.73 9.43
CA TRP A 347 8.13 -1.07 8.12
C TRP A 347 8.79 -1.94 7.04
N LEU A 348 9.70 -2.83 7.45
CA LEU A 348 10.39 -3.74 6.57
C LEU A 348 9.43 -4.81 6.04
N SER A 349 8.46 -5.27 6.84
CA SER A 349 7.45 -6.25 6.38
C SER A 349 6.47 -5.61 5.38
N SER A 350 5.84 -4.49 5.73
CA SER A 350 4.90 -3.77 4.84
C SER A 350 5.53 -3.35 3.51
N GLY A 351 6.72 -2.73 3.55
CA GLY A 351 7.43 -2.29 2.33
C GLY A 351 7.81 -3.45 1.42
N SER A 352 8.26 -4.56 2.01
CA SER A 352 8.58 -5.78 1.26
C SER A 352 7.35 -6.42 0.66
N PHE A 353 6.23 -6.47 1.39
CA PHE A 353 5.00 -7.07 0.87
C PHE A 353 4.45 -6.30 -0.33
N ARG A 354 4.42 -4.96 -0.25
CA ARG A 354 4.03 -4.13 -1.40
C ARG A 354 4.95 -4.33 -2.59
N LEU A 355 6.26 -4.38 -2.36
CA LEU A 355 7.24 -4.59 -3.43
C LEU A 355 7.03 -5.93 -4.13
N LEU A 356 6.90 -7.00 -3.36
CA LEU A 356 6.60 -8.32 -3.89
C LEU A 356 5.26 -8.31 -4.65
N ALA A 357 4.21 -7.66 -4.11
CA ALA A 357 2.91 -7.58 -4.77
C ALA A 357 2.98 -6.83 -6.10
N SER A 358 3.71 -5.71 -6.14
CA SER A 358 3.91 -4.93 -7.36
C SER A 358 4.75 -5.68 -8.40
N VAL A 359 5.75 -6.47 -7.96
CA VAL A 359 6.51 -7.37 -8.84
C VAL A 359 5.62 -8.45 -9.46
N LEU A 360 4.71 -9.05 -8.67
CA LEU A 360 3.75 -10.05 -9.17
C LEU A 360 2.75 -9.41 -10.16
N LYS A 361 2.25 -8.20 -9.85
CA LYS A 361 1.34 -7.44 -10.73
C LYS A 361 1.98 -7.02 -12.04
N ALA A 362 3.29 -6.80 -12.10
CA ALA A 362 3.97 -6.27 -13.28
C ALA A 362 3.82 -7.15 -14.54
N ARG A 363 3.38 -8.43 -14.40
CA ARG A 363 3.01 -9.36 -15.49
C ARG A 363 3.98 -9.42 -16.69
N ASN A 364 5.24 -9.03 -16.53
CA ASN A 364 6.27 -9.08 -17.56
C ASN A 364 6.93 -10.47 -17.56
N LYS A 365 7.38 -10.97 -18.71
CA LYS A 365 8.06 -12.27 -18.85
C LYS A 365 9.29 -12.37 -17.94
N GLU A 366 10.02 -11.26 -17.77
CA GLU A 366 11.21 -11.22 -16.92
C GLU A 366 10.87 -11.13 -15.43
N THR A 367 9.85 -10.35 -15.04
CA THR A 367 9.39 -10.32 -13.64
C THR A 367 8.72 -11.64 -13.24
N ARG A 368 8.09 -12.35 -14.20
CA ARG A 368 7.59 -13.73 -14.00
C ARG A 368 8.69 -14.70 -13.60
N ALA A 369 9.92 -14.52 -14.08
CA ALA A 369 11.04 -15.35 -13.67
C ALA A 369 11.46 -15.13 -12.22
N LEU A 370 11.11 -13.97 -11.63
CA LEU A 370 11.36 -13.64 -10.22
C LEU A 370 10.23 -14.07 -9.30
N VAL A 371 9.07 -14.45 -9.84
CA VAL A 371 7.90 -14.89 -9.06
C VAL A 371 8.27 -15.99 -8.06
N PRO A 372 9.00 -17.07 -8.41
CA PRO A 372 9.35 -18.11 -7.43
C PRO A 372 10.15 -17.56 -6.25
N GLN A 373 11.18 -16.73 -6.51
CA GLN A 373 12.01 -16.13 -5.48
C GLN A 373 11.24 -15.11 -4.63
N ALA A 374 10.36 -14.33 -5.27
CA ALA A 374 9.45 -13.42 -4.59
C ALA A 374 8.46 -14.17 -3.68
N CYS A 375 7.92 -15.30 -4.14
CA CYS A 375 7.08 -16.21 -3.36
C CYS A 375 7.86 -16.77 -2.17
N GLU A 376 9.09 -17.25 -2.36
CA GLU A 376 9.93 -17.79 -1.27
C GLU A 376 10.23 -16.75 -0.20
N LEU A 377 10.54 -15.50 -0.58
CA LEU A 377 10.79 -14.42 0.37
C LEU A 377 9.53 -13.98 1.10
N ALA A 378 8.41 -13.89 0.39
CA ALA A 378 7.11 -13.69 1.00
C ALA A 378 6.91 -14.79 2.05
N LEU A 379 7.02 -16.05 1.62
CA LEU A 379 6.80 -17.24 2.45
C LEU A 379 7.69 -17.32 3.67
N GLY A 380 8.98 -17.05 3.54
CA GLY A 380 9.90 -17.02 4.67
C GLY A 380 9.49 -15.98 5.72
N ARG A 381 9.00 -14.82 5.28
CA ARG A 381 8.48 -13.77 6.17
C ARG A 381 7.12 -14.11 6.76
N LEU A 382 6.24 -14.74 5.99
CA LEU A 382 4.96 -15.24 6.47
C LEU A 382 5.14 -16.35 7.49
N HIS A 383 6.10 -17.23 7.27
CA HIS A 383 6.46 -18.27 8.21
C HIS A 383 7.13 -17.69 9.46
N ALA A 384 7.89 -16.61 9.35
CA ALA A 384 8.38 -15.89 10.53
C ALA A 384 7.22 -15.27 11.33
N LEU A 385 6.27 -14.61 10.66
CA LEU A 385 5.05 -14.09 11.29
C LEU A 385 4.16 -15.21 11.87
N GLY A 386 4.08 -16.35 11.20
CA GLY A 386 3.30 -17.52 11.62
C GLY A 386 3.99 -18.36 12.71
N ARG A 387 5.32 -18.38 12.79
CA ARG A 387 6.04 -18.97 13.92
C ARG A 387 5.89 -18.13 15.19
N LEU A 388 5.81 -16.81 15.04
CA LEU A 388 5.40 -15.92 16.13
C LEU A 388 3.97 -16.22 16.62
N THR A 389 3.12 -16.86 15.81
CA THR A 389 1.76 -17.29 16.22
C THR A 389 1.66 -18.75 16.63
N SER A 390 2.58 -19.63 16.21
CA SER A 390 2.49 -21.07 16.46
C SER A 390 3.41 -21.59 17.57
N MET A 391 4.49 -20.85 17.91
CA MET A 391 5.29 -21.18 19.08
C MET A 391 4.52 -20.79 20.35
N ASP A 392 4.08 -21.86 21.04
CA ASP A 392 3.48 -21.90 22.37
C ASP A 392 1.93 -21.94 22.43
N GLN A 393 1.37 -23.08 22.03
CA GLN A 393 -0.01 -23.49 22.38
C GLN A 393 -0.19 -23.78 23.89
N GLY A 394 0.87 -23.62 24.71
CA GLY A 394 0.87 -23.95 26.14
C GLY A 394 0.53 -22.81 27.11
N ALA A 395 0.41 -21.56 26.66
CA ALA A 395 0.12 -20.42 27.54
C ALA A 395 -0.96 -19.52 26.93
N SER A 396 -2.10 -19.42 27.62
CA SER A 396 -3.33 -18.69 27.26
C SER A 396 -3.19 -17.15 27.18
N GLY A 397 -2.02 -16.61 26.86
CA GLY A 397 -1.72 -15.16 26.91
C GLY A 397 -1.22 -14.53 25.60
N TRP A 398 -1.01 -15.30 24.52
CA TRP A 398 -0.36 -14.78 23.31
C TRP A 398 -1.28 -14.45 22.14
N GLY A 399 -2.52 -14.96 22.13
CA GLY A 399 -3.55 -14.52 21.17
C GLY A 399 -3.84 -13.01 21.24
N GLU A 400 -3.47 -12.37 22.36
CA GLU A 400 -3.75 -10.97 22.69
C GLU A 400 -2.73 -9.99 22.10
N ARG A 401 -1.48 -10.41 21.81
CA ARG A 401 -0.42 -9.53 21.30
C ARG A 401 -0.42 -9.33 19.78
N TRP A 402 -1.16 -10.14 19.04
CA TRP A 402 -1.20 -10.04 17.57
C TRP A 402 -1.97 -8.81 17.07
N LEU A 403 -2.79 -8.21 17.93
CA LEU A 403 -3.53 -6.97 17.68
C LEU A 403 -2.74 -5.71 18.08
N GLU A 404 -1.47 -5.85 18.45
CA GLU A 404 -0.58 -4.70 18.62
C GLU A 404 -0.38 -3.98 17.27
N GLY A 405 -0.43 -2.65 17.30
CA GLY A 405 -0.44 -1.75 16.13
C GLY A 405 0.44 -2.15 14.93
N PRO A 406 1.72 -2.55 15.11
CA PRO A 406 2.58 -2.82 13.96
C PRO A 406 2.15 -4.03 13.10
N VAL A 407 1.50 -5.05 13.66
CA VAL A 407 1.04 -6.21 12.87
C VAL A 407 -0.21 -5.82 12.08
N VAL A 408 -1.18 -5.21 12.75
CA VAL A 408 -2.43 -4.71 12.16
C VAL A 408 -2.16 -3.74 11.01
N ASP A 409 -1.15 -2.86 11.14
CA ASP A 409 -0.77 -1.91 10.09
C ASP A 409 -0.18 -2.58 8.83
N THR A 410 0.45 -3.74 8.98
CA THR A 410 1.10 -4.47 7.86
C THR A 410 0.17 -5.48 7.19
N LEU A 411 -0.90 -5.87 7.88
CA LEU A 411 -1.83 -6.91 7.47
C LEU A 411 -2.60 -6.58 6.17
N PRO A 412 -2.99 -5.32 5.87
CA PRO A 412 -3.58 -4.98 4.58
C PRO A 412 -2.64 -5.21 3.38
N ASP A 413 -1.35 -4.89 3.55
CA ASP A 413 -0.34 -5.09 2.51
C ASP A 413 -0.02 -6.57 2.32
N PHE A 414 -0.04 -7.32 3.42
CA PHE A 414 0.05 -8.78 3.39
C PHE A 414 -1.11 -9.39 2.60
N LEU A 415 -2.36 -9.01 2.89
CA LEU A 415 -3.53 -9.54 2.19
C LEU A 415 -3.49 -9.24 0.70
N ASP A 416 -3.05 -8.04 0.30
CA ASP A 416 -2.85 -7.68 -1.10
C ASP A 416 -1.79 -8.54 -1.78
N LEU A 417 -0.66 -8.78 -1.10
CA LEU A 417 0.38 -9.67 -1.60
C LEU A 417 -0.14 -11.11 -1.75
N SER A 418 -0.81 -11.64 -0.73
CA SER A 418 -1.35 -12.98 -0.72
C SER A 418 -2.37 -13.19 -1.83
N LYS A 419 -3.21 -12.18 -2.11
CA LYS A 419 -4.11 -12.20 -3.27
C LYS A 419 -3.34 -12.40 -4.57
N GLU A 420 -2.33 -11.57 -4.82
CA GLU A 420 -1.54 -11.65 -6.06
C GLU A 420 -0.75 -12.96 -6.16
N LEU A 421 -0.20 -13.44 -5.04
CA LEU A 421 0.49 -14.74 -4.95
C LEU A 421 -0.46 -15.90 -5.27
N LEU A 422 -1.64 -15.94 -4.64
CA LEU A 422 -2.64 -16.99 -4.87
C LEU A 422 -3.11 -17.00 -6.32
N VAL A 423 -3.46 -15.83 -6.86
CA VAL A 423 -3.91 -15.71 -8.26
C VAL A 423 -2.80 -16.18 -9.22
N THR A 424 -1.56 -15.76 -8.96
CA THR A 424 -0.42 -16.16 -9.80
C THR A 424 -0.14 -17.66 -9.69
N GLN A 425 -0.18 -18.22 -8.49
CA GLN A 425 0.02 -19.65 -8.24
C GLN A 425 -1.09 -20.48 -8.91
N LEU A 426 -2.37 -20.14 -8.71
CA LEU A 426 -3.48 -20.84 -9.34
C LEU A 426 -3.38 -20.82 -10.87
N HIS A 427 -3.04 -19.69 -11.48
CA HIS A 427 -2.82 -19.61 -12.92
C HIS A 427 -1.66 -20.48 -13.43
N CYS A 428 -0.58 -20.64 -12.65
CA CYS A 428 0.54 -21.49 -13.02
C CYS A 428 0.20 -22.99 -12.98
N PHE A 429 -0.80 -23.38 -12.19
CA PHE A 429 -1.18 -24.78 -11.97
C PHE A 429 -2.41 -25.24 -12.75
N GLN A 430 -3.20 -24.31 -13.30
CA GLN A 430 -4.29 -24.69 -14.20
C GLN A 430 -3.69 -25.37 -15.45
N PRO A 431 -4.02 -26.65 -15.73
CA PRO A 431 -3.57 -27.31 -16.94
C PRO A 431 -4.09 -26.50 -18.12
N SER A 432 -3.20 -26.05 -19.00
CA SER A 432 -3.57 -25.34 -20.22
C SER A 432 -4.38 -26.28 -21.09
N THR A 433 -5.71 -26.19 -21.02
CA THR A 433 -6.67 -27.02 -21.77
C THR A 433 -6.77 -26.62 -23.25
N SER A 434 -5.92 -25.70 -23.72
CA SER A 434 -5.90 -25.24 -25.12
C SER A 434 -4.56 -25.54 -25.80
N ALA A 435 -4.48 -26.70 -26.46
CA ALA A 435 -3.89 -26.87 -27.80
C ALA A 435 -3.74 -28.37 -28.09
N THR A 436 -4.55 -28.84 -29.03
CA THR A 436 -4.31 -30.08 -29.76
C THR A 436 -2.92 -30.06 -30.40
N GLY A 437 -2.04 -30.94 -29.92
CA GLY A 437 -1.03 -31.60 -30.76
C GLY A 437 0.31 -30.91 -30.98
N VAL A 438 1.03 -30.46 -29.94
CA VAL A 438 2.51 -30.50 -29.85
C VAL A 438 2.89 -30.52 -28.36
N PRO A 439 3.80 -31.38 -27.87
CA PRO A 439 4.22 -31.36 -26.47
C PRO A 439 5.07 -30.10 -26.20
N GLY A 440 4.42 -29.02 -25.77
CA GLY A 440 5.06 -27.84 -25.20
C GLY A 440 5.47 -28.10 -23.76
N THR A 441 6.71 -27.78 -23.42
CA THR A 441 7.30 -27.87 -22.08
C THR A 441 6.47 -27.06 -21.07
N SER A 442 5.94 -27.72 -20.04
CA SER A 442 5.21 -27.07 -18.94
C SER A 442 6.13 -26.15 -18.14
N LEU A 443 5.58 -25.11 -17.49
CA LEU A 443 6.34 -24.21 -16.60
C LEU A 443 7.10 -25.01 -15.52
N ALA A 444 6.55 -26.13 -15.04
CA ALA A 444 7.21 -27.05 -14.12
C ALA A 444 8.50 -27.65 -14.70
N SER A 445 8.51 -27.98 -16.00
CA SER A 445 9.73 -28.44 -16.70
C SER A 445 10.76 -27.31 -16.91
N ALA A 446 10.31 -26.07 -17.12
CA ALA A 446 11.20 -24.89 -17.22
C ALA A 446 11.84 -24.51 -15.88
N LEU A 447 11.13 -24.68 -14.76
CA LEU A 447 11.67 -24.51 -13.41
C LEU A 447 12.71 -25.59 -13.08
N SER A 448 12.46 -26.84 -13.49
CA SER A 448 13.40 -27.95 -13.30
C SER A 448 14.69 -27.79 -14.14
N ALA A 449 14.61 -27.19 -15.33
CA ALA A 449 15.77 -26.99 -16.21
C ALA A 449 16.73 -25.88 -15.74
N ARG A 450 16.25 -24.88 -14.98
CA ARG A 450 17.07 -23.74 -14.53
C ARG A 450 17.83 -24.00 -13.24
N ALA A 451 17.30 -24.86 -12.36
CA ALA A 451 18.02 -25.35 -11.17
C ALA A 451 19.27 -26.19 -11.53
N SER A 452 19.31 -26.75 -12.74
CA SER A 452 20.44 -27.55 -13.22
C SER A 452 21.57 -26.73 -13.87
N LEU A 453 21.43 -25.40 -13.99
CA LEU A 453 22.39 -24.52 -14.68
C LEU A 453 23.23 -23.62 -13.76
N SER A 454 23.10 -23.73 -12.43
CA SER A 454 23.93 -22.97 -11.47
C SER A 454 25.02 -23.79 -10.77
N GLY A 455 25.39 -24.96 -11.30
CA GLY A 455 26.49 -25.77 -10.77
C GLY A 455 27.32 -26.38 -11.89
N GLY A 456 28.44 -25.75 -12.23
CA GLY A 456 29.48 -26.41 -13.02
C GLY A 456 30.22 -27.41 -12.14
N GLY A 457 30.23 -28.68 -12.54
CA GLY A 457 30.99 -29.76 -11.91
C GLY A 457 30.36 -31.11 -12.21
N GLY A 458 31.07 -31.95 -12.97
CA GLY A 458 30.54 -33.12 -13.65
C GLY A 458 30.21 -34.33 -12.77
N GLY A 459 29.56 -35.31 -13.40
CA GLY A 459 29.31 -36.64 -12.85
C GLY A 459 27.96 -37.19 -13.27
N GLY A 460 27.96 -38.14 -14.21
CA GLY A 460 26.74 -38.78 -14.71
C GLY A 460 26.03 -39.64 -13.68
N GLY A 461 24.71 -39.77 -13.85
CA GLY A 461 23.87 -40.70 -13.10
C GLY A 461 22.39 -40.36 -13.30
N GLY A 462 21.70 -41.16 -14.10
CA GLY A 462 20.27 -41.01 -14.35
C GLY A 462 19.43 -41.32 -13.11
N GLY A 463 18.36 -40.54 -12.93
CA GLY A 463 17.35 -40.72 -11.88
C GLY A 463 16.37 -39.56 -11.92
N GLY A 464 15.30 -39.71 -12.70
CA GLY A 464 14.27 -38.68 -12.86
C GLY A 464 13.42 -38.48 -11.59
N GLY A 465 12.84 -37.28 -11.45
CA GLY A 465 11.58 -37.10 -10.72
C GLY A 465 11.55 -36.19 -9.48
N ALA A 466 12.63 -35.52 -9.07
CA ALA A 466 12.65 -34.79 -7.80
C ALA A 466 12.30 -33.28 -7.85
N GLY A 467 12.08 -32.69 -9.03
CA GLY A 467 11.86 -31.24 -9.17
C GLY A 467 10.46 -30.74 -8.78
N GLY A 468 9.46 -31.62 -8.73
CA GLY A 468 8.07 -31.25 -8.40
C GLY A 468 7.77 -31.06 -6.91
N GLY A 469 8.61 -31.61 -6.02
CA GLY A 469 8.36 -31.60 -4.58
C GLY A 469 8.47 -30.21 -3.94
N PHE A 470 9.52 -29.46 -4.29
CA PHE A 470 9.79 -28.14 -3.70
C PHE A 470 8.70 -27.10 -3.97
N ALA A 471 8.14 -27.08 -5.18
CA ALA A 471 7.04 -26.17 -5.51
C ALA A 471 5.74 -26.51 -4.77
N SER A 472 5.50 -27.80 -4.51
CA SER A 472 4.34 -28.27 -3.75
C SER A 472 4.47 -27.96 -2.25
N GLU A 473 5.68 -28.10 -1.68
CA GLU A 473 5.94 -27.86 -0.25
C GLU A 473 5.91 -26.37 0.11
N ALA A 474 6.52 -25.52 -0.72
CA ALA A 474 6.44 -24.07 -0.55
C ALA A 474 5.00 -23.55 -0.65
N MET A 475 4.21 -24.12 -1.57
CA MET A 475 2.79 -23.82 -1.72
C MET A 475 1.96 -24.28 -0.52
N ALA A 476 2.17 -25.50 -0.02
CA ALA A 476 1.50 -26.00 1.17
C ALA A 476 1.79 -25.11 2.39
N THR A 477 3.04 -24.66 2.53
CA THR A 477 3.46 -23.72 3.57
C THR A 477 2.77 -22.35 3.41
N HIS A 478 2.61 -21.86 2.17
CA HIS A 478 1.90 -20.60 1.89
C HIS A 478 0.44 -20.68 2.27
N PHE A 479 -0.24 -21.72 1.79
CA PHE A 479 -1.63 -21.98 2.13
C PHE A 479 -1.79 -22.11 3.64
N SER A 480 -0.88 -22.80 4.33
CA SER A 480 -0.92 -22.91 5.78
C SER A 480 -0.83 -21.58 6.51
N GLY A 481 0.16 -20.74 6.19
CA GLY A 481 0.31 -19.42 6.81
C GLY A 481 -0.89 -18.51 6.51
N LEU A 482 -1.32 -18.47 5.25
CA LEU A 482 -2.44 -17.62 4.83
C LEU A 482 -3.78 -18.09 5.41
N MET A 483 -4.04 -19.40 5.43
CA MET A 483 -5.26 -19.94 6.02
C MET A 483 -5.26 -19.74 7.53
N THR A 484 -4.11 -19.83 8.20
CA THR A 484 -4.03 -19.49 9.63
C THR A 484 -4.49 -18.05 9.88
N VAL A 485 -4.07 -17.09 9.03
CA VAL A 485 -4.55 -15.71 9.13
C VAL A 485 -6.06 -15.62 8.89
N PHE A 486 -6.60 -16.26 7.85
CA PHE A 486 -8.05 -16.21 7.60
C PHE A 486 -8.88 -16.86 8.71
N ARG A 487 -8.41 -17.99 9.24
CA ARG A 487 -9.03 -18.67 10.38
C ARG A 487 -9.05 -17.77 11.61
N LEU A 488 -7.97 -17.04 11.88
CA LEU A 488 -7.93 -16.02 12.94
C LEU A 488 -8.92 -14.88 12.68
N LEU A 489 -8.98 -14.36 11.45
CA LEU A 489 -9.93 -13.30 11.08
C LEU A 489 -11.39 -13.73 11.23
N LEU A 490 -11.68 -15.01 11.01
CA LEU A 490 -13.03 -15.59 11.18
C LEU A 490 -13.35 -15.97 12.62
N SER A 491 -12.34 -16.29 13.44
CA SER A 491 -12.54 -16.74 14.82
C SER A 491 -12.61 -15.62 15.84
N LEU A 492 -12.06 -14.44 15.54
CA LEU A 492 -12.01 -13.31 16.47
C LEU A 492 -13.24 -12.40 16.30
N PRO A 493 -13.86 -11.93 17.40
CA PRO A 493 -15.00 -11.02 17.32
C PRO A 493 -14.61 -9.64 16.77
N THR A 494 -15.54 -9.00 16.07
CA THR A 494 -15.49 -7.60 15.64
C THR A 494 -16.21 -6.71 16.66
N PRO A 495 -15.82 -5.45 16.84
CA PRO A 495 -16.45 -4.59 17.83
C PRO A 495 -17.89 -4.26 17.38
N PRO A 496 -18.85 -4.11 18.32
CA PRO A 496 -20.20 -3.70 17.97
C PRO A 496 -20.20 -2.31 17.34
N ALA A 497 -21.15 -2.06 16.42
CA ALA A 497 -21.26 -0.83 15.64
C ALA A 497 -21.32 0.47 16.49
N SER A 498 -21.70 0.36 17.76
CA SER A 498 -21.83 1.47 18.72
C SER A 498 -20.55 1.81 19.48
N SER A 499 -19.47 1.03 19.33
CA SER A 499 -18.20 1.33 20.00
C SER A 499 -17.43 2.40 19.24
N PRO A 500 -17.03 3.51 19.89
CA PRO A 500 -16.23 4.54 19.23
C PRO A 500 -14.91 3.92 18.76
N LEU A 501 -14.59 4.10 17.47
CA LEU A 501 -13.32 3.70 16.89
C LEU A 501 -12.17 4.26 17.75
N PRO A 502 -11.13 3.46 18.08
CA PRO A 502 -9.99 3.94 18.85
C PRO A 502 -9.12 4.85 17.98
N GLY A 503 -9.57 6.09 17.85
CA GLY A 503 -8.88 7.19 17.18
C GLY A 503 -8.72 8.35 18.17
N GLY A 504 -7.96 8.13 19.24
CA GLY A 504 -7.73 9.15 20.25
C GLY A 504 -6.74 8.69 21.29
N THR A 505 -5.51 9.19 21.21
CA THR A 505 -4.42 8.97 22.17
C THR A 505 -4.76 9.59 23.53
N THR A 506 -5.53 8.90 24.37
CA THR A 506 -5.61 9.20 25.81
C THR A 506 -5.65 7.90 26.59
N GLY A 507 -4.57 7.63 27.32
CA GLY A 507 -4.36 6.39 28.07
C GLY A 507 -5.41 6.18 29.16
N GLY A 508 -6.17 5.10 29.01
CA GLY A 508 -7.02 4.53 30.04
C GLY A 508 -6.95 3.02 29.91
N SER A 509 -6.22 2.37 30.82
CA SER A 509 -6.11 0.91 30.93
C SER A 509 -7.43 0.34 31.45
N GLY A 510 -8.38 0.09 30.56
CA GLY A 510 -9.58 -0.70 30.81
C GLY A 510 -9.58 -1.85 29.82
N GLY A 511 -9.77 -3.08 30.29
CA GLY A 511 -9.74 -4.32 29.50
C GLY A 511 -10.78 -4.35 28.39
N GLY A 512 -10.49 -3.70 27.27
CA GLY A 512 -11.28 -3.74 26.05
C GLY A 512 -11.03 -5.06 25.35
N GLY A 513 -12.09 -5.86 25.18
CA GLY A 513 -12.05 -7.08 24.39
C GLY A 513 -11.40 -6.82 23.04
N HIS A 514 -10.37 -7.61 22.74
CA HIS A 514 -9.53 -7.46 21.57
C HIS A 514 -10.30 -7.86 20.30
N SER A 515 -10.88 -6.86 19.64
CA SER A 515 -11.69 -7.06 18.45
C SER A 515 -10.92 -6.74 17.17
N VAL A 516 -11.08 -7.55 16.12
CA VAL A 516 -10.48 -7.27 14.81
C VAL A 516 -11.26 -6.15 14.11
N PRO A 517 -10.60 -5.16 13.46
CA PRO A 517 -11.31 -4.16 12.67
C PRO A 517 -12.14 -4.81 11.54
N PRO A 518 -13.41 -4.45 11.38
CA PRO A 518 -14.29 -5.08 10.38
C PRO A 518 -13.79 -4.90 8.95
N ASP A 519 -13.15 -3.77 8.63
CA ASP A 519 -12.57 -3.51 7.31
C ASP A 519 -11.47 -4.52 6.95
N LEU A 520 -10.78 -5.06 7.95
CA LEU A 520 -9.72 -6.02 7.76
C LEU A 520 -10.30 -7.42 7.49
N VAL A 521 -11.35 -7.79 8.21
CA VAL A 521 -12.13 -9.02 7.94
C VAL A 521 -12.69 -8.96 6.52
N ARG A 522 -13.36 -7.85 6.13
CA ARG A 522 -13.87 -7.66 4.76
C ARG A 522 -12.78 -7.78 3.71
N ARG A 523 -11.62 -7.15 3.95
CA ARG A 523 -10.49 -7.25 3.02
C ARG A 523 -10.01 -8.70 2.91
N GLY A 524 -9.89 -9.41 4.02
CA GLY A 524 -9.52 -10.82 4.02
C GLY A 524 -10.49 -11.68 3.22
N LEU A 525 -11.79 -11.57 3.49
CA LEU A 525 -12.85 -12.26 2.76
C LEU A 525 -12.83 -11.93 1.26
N SER A 526 -12.60 -10.66 0.91
CA SER A 526 -12.50 -10.22 -0.49
C SER A 526 -11.31 -10.85 -1.23
N VAL A 527 -10.23 -11.18 -0.52
CA VAL A 527 -9.07 -11.88 -1.09
C VAL A 527 -9.44 -13.33 -1.41
N LEU A 528 -10.04 -14.05 -0.45
CA LEU A 528 -10.51 -15.43 -0.67
C LEU A 528 -11.49 -15.51 -1.83
N GLU A 529 -12.48 -14.62 -1.85
CA GLU A 529 -13.49 -14.55 -2.89
C GLU A 529 -12.86 -14.23 -4.25
N ALA A 530 -11.98 -13.22 -4.32
CA ALA A 530 -11.31 -12.88 -5.57
C ALA A 530 -10.46 -14.06 -6.08
N SER A 531 -9.70 -14.72 -5.20
CA SER A 531 -8.90 -15.90 -5.55
C SER A 531 -9.76 -17.06 -6.02
N HIS A 532 -10.92 -17.29 -5.42
CA HIS A 532 -11.89 -18.28 -5.88
C HIS A 532 -12.45 -17.92 -7.27
N ARG A 533 -12.94 -16.69 -7.47
CA ARG A 533 -13.52 -16.26 -8.75
C ARG A 533 -12.51 -16.29 -9.91
N THR A 534 -11.27 -15.90 -9.68
CA THR A 534 -10.25 -15.86 -10.76
C THR A 534 -9.61 -17.21 -11.04
N GLY A 535 -9.41 -18.05 -10.01
CA GLY A 535 -8.57 -19.24 -10.09
C GLY A 535 -9.23 -20.54 -9.68
N GLY A 536 -10.47 -20.50 -9.19
CA GLY A 536 -11.18 -21.66 -8.68
C GLY A 536 -10.61 -22.21 -7.37
N LEU A 537 -10.11 -21.35 -6.48
CA LEU A 537 -9.41 -21.73 -5.23
C LEU A 537 -10.11 -22.86 -4.46
N PHE A 538 -11.39 -22.72 -4.16
CA PHE A 538 -12.13 -23.75 -3.39
C PHE A 538 -12.29 -25.09 -4.12
N ARG A 539 -12.19 -25.11 -5.46
CA ARG A 539 -12.19 -26.33 -6.28
C ARG A 539 -10.78 -26.89 -6.51
N PHE A 540 -9.74 -26.20 -6.05
CA PHE A 540 -8.37 -26.67 -6.18
C PHE A 540 -8.16 -27.86 -5.22
N PRO A 541 -7.87 -29.08 -5.70
CA PRO A 541 -7.91 -30.28 -4.84
C PRO A 541 -7.03 -30.23 -3.59
N PRO A 542 -5.78 -29.73 -3.63
CA PRO A 542 -4.97 -29.60 -2.42
C PRO A 542 -5.58 -28.65 -1.39
N PHE A 543 -6.24 -27.58 -1.86
CA PHE A 543 -6.95 -26.67 -0.97
C PHE A 543 -8.20 -27.33 -0.40
N ALA A 544 -9.01 -27.96 -1.26
CA ALA A 544 -10.25 -28.62 -0.87
C ALA A 544 -10.02 -29.70 0.19
N ALA A 545 -8.97 -30.51 0.02
CA ALA A 545 -8.65 -31.62 0.92
C ALA A 545 -8.14 -31.18 2.30
N THR A 546 -7.47 -30.03 2.41
CA THR A 546 -6.80 -29.62 3.65
C THR A 546 -7.50 -28.47 4.37
N TRP A 547 -8.06 -27.52 3.63
CA TRP A 547 -8.47 -26.22 4.18
C TRP A 547 -9.96 -25.92 4.07
N LEU A 548 -10.71 -26.62 3.20
CA LEU A 548 -12.14 -26.39 3.03
C LEU A 548 -12.91 -26.57 4.33
N GLN A 549 -12.76 -27.75 4.96
CA GLN A 549 -13.48 -28.09 6.18
C GLN A 549 -13.12 -27.18 7.36
N PRO A 550 -11.82 -26.93 7.68
CA PRO A 550 -11.48 -26.00 8.76
C PRO A 550 -11.99 -24.58 8.54
N LEU A 551 -11.93 -24.07 7.31
CA LEU A 551 -12.39 -22.71 7.00
C LEU A 551 -13.92 -22.60 7.12
N LEU A 552 -14.64 -23.63 6.68
CA LEU A 552 -16.09 -23.73 6.78
C LEU A 552 -16.54 -23.84 8.25
N THR A 553 -15.84 -24.63 9.07
CA THR A 553 -16.07 -24.74 10.51
C THR A 553 -15.90 -23.38 11.19
N ASP A 554 -14.79 -22.68 10.95
CA ASP A 554 -14.53 -21.40 11.60
C ASP A 554 -15.51 -20.31 11.14
N ALA A 555 -15.89 -20.29 9.86
CA ALA A 555 -16.87 -19.35 9.33
C ALA A 555 -18.26 -19.55 9.96
N LEU A 556 -18.73 -20.81 10.04
CA LEU A 556 -20.01 -21.13 10.66
C LEU A 556 -20.00 -20.92 12.17
N TRP A 557 -18.90 -21.25 12.84
CA TRP A 557 -18.72 -20.99 14.25
C TRP A 557 -18.74 -19.48 14.54
N GLY A 558 -18.02 -18.68 13.75
CA GLY A 558 -18.01 -17.22 13.87
C GLY A 558 -19.39 -16.60 13.65
N LEU A 559 -20.21 -17.15 12.75
CA LEU A 559 -21.61 -16.75 12.58
C LEU A 559 -22.46 -17.13 13.79
N ALA A 560 -22.36 -18.37 14.26
CA ALA A 560 -23.15 -18.88 15.38
C ALA A 560 -22.83 -18.17 16.72
N GLU A 561 -21.58 -17.76 16.91
CA GLU A 561 -21.15 -16.97 18.08
C GLU A 561 -21.43 -15.47 17.93
N GLY A 562 -21.92 -15.01 16.78
CA GLY A 562 -22.16 -13.58 16.53
C GLY A 562 -20.88 -12.74 16.52
N ALA A 563 -19.74 -13.35 16.17
CA ALA A 563 -18.43 -12.68 16.17
C ALA A 563 -18.35 -11.55 15.12
N HIS A 564 -19.17 -11.60 14.07
CA HIS A 564 -19.02 -10.74 12.87
C HIS A 564 -20.28 -9.95 12.50
N PRO A 565 -20.89 -9.16 13.40
CA PRO A 565 -22.13 -8.44 13.08
C PRO A 565 -22.01 -7.49 11.88
N LEU A 566 -20.83 -6.90 11.67
CA LEU A 566 -20.60 -5.94 10.59
C LEU A 566 -20.21 -6.58 9.25
N THR A 567 -19.89 -7.87 9.23
CA THR A 567 -19.45 -8.60 8.03
C THR A 567 -20.27 -9.87 7.79
N HIS A 568 -21.50 -9.90 8.29
CA HIS A 568 -22.38 -11.06 8.27
C HIS A 568 -22.69 -11.50 6.83
N GLU A 569 -23.00 -10.56 5.94
CA GLU A 569 -23.29 -10.84 4.52
C GLU A 569 -22.07 -11.44 3.79
N GLU A 570 -20.87 -10.92 4.03
CA GLU A 570 -19.64 -11.41 3.42
C GLU A 570 -19.29 -12.82 3.91
N VAL A 571 -19.53 -13.12 5.20
CA VAL A 571 -19.31 -14.47 5.74
C VAL A 571 -20.38 -15.45 5.23
N HIS A 572 -21.65 -15.03 5.10
CA HIS A 572 -22.71 -15.83 4.46
C HIS A 572 -22.31 -16.24 3.05
N ARG A 573 -21.82 -15.27 2.27
CA ARG A 573 -21.34 -15.49 0.92
C ARG A 573 -20.14 -16.44 0.88
N LEU A 574 -19.20 -16.31 1.81
CA LEU A 574 -18.08 -17.24 1.92
C LEU A 574 -18.57 -18.67 2.21
N VAL A 575 -19.48 -18.86 3.18
CA VAL A 575 -20.02 -20.19 3.53
C VAL A 575 -20.75 -20.79 2.33
N PHE A 576 -21.52 -19.99 1.59
CA PHE A 576 -22.16 -20.42 0.34
C PHE A 576 -21.14 -20.88 -0.70
N ASP A 577 -20.13 -20.05 -1.02
CA ASP A 577 -19.13 -20.36 -2.03
C ASP A 577 -18.30 -21.62 -1.65
N LEU A 578 -18.04 -21.83 -0.35
CA LEU A 578 -17.37 -23.04 0.16
C LEU A 578 -18.28 -24.27 0.05
N ALA A 579 -19.56 -24.14 0.38
CA ALA A 579 -20.54 -25.20 0.23
C ALA A 579 -20.84 -25.53 -1.24
N GLU A 580 -20.70 -24.57 -2.17
CA GLU A 580 -20.92 -24.77 -3.61
C GLU A 580 -19.93 -25.78 -4.23
N VAL A 581 -18.80 -26.04 -3.57
CA VAL A 581 -17.87 -27.09 -4.00
C VAL A 581 -18.54 -28.47 -3.97
N ASP A 582 -19.32 -28.75 -2.92
CA ASP A 582 -20.15 -29.96 -2.79
C ASP A 582 -21.30 -29.72 -1.79
N HIS A 583 -22.41 -29.18 -2.29
CA HIS A 583 -23.58 -28.86 -1.46
C HIS A 583 -24.15 -30.10 -0.77
N ARG A 584 -24.00 -31.28 -1.38
CA ARG A 584 -24.51 -32.52 -0.83
C ARG A 584 -23.66 -32.94 0.37
N ALA A 585 -22.34 -33.01 0.22
CA ALA A 585 -21.43 -33.32 1.32
C ALA A 585 -21.55 -32.29 2.46
N PHE A 586 -21.75 -31.00 2.13
CA PHE A 586 -22.05 -29.96 3.10
C PHE A 586 -23.25 -30.33 4.00
N ALA A 587 -24.39 -30.66 3.38
CA ALA A 587 -25.62 -30.93 4.10
C ALA A 587 -25.66 -32.31 4.78
N THR A 588 -25.08 -33.36 4.17
CA THR A 588 -25.20 -34.74 4.65
C THR A 588 -24.07 -35.20 5.54
N GLU A 589 -22.89 -34.59 5.45
CA GLU A 589 -21.69 -35.03 6.18
C GLU A 589 -21.18 -33.93 7.10
N PHE A 590 -20.86 -32.77 6.53
CA PHE A 590 -20.23 -31.69 7.28
C PHE A 590 -21.14 -31.12 8.36
N LEU A 591 -22.37 -30.70 8.02
CA LEU A 591 -23.25 -30.02 8.97
C LEU A 591 -23.67 -30.93 10.15
N PRO A 592 -24.05 -32.21 9.94
CA PRO A 592 -24.28 -33.15 11.04
C PRO A 592 -23.04 -33.35 11.92
N HIS A 593 -21.85 -33.45 11.33
CA HIS A 593 -20.60 -33.57 12.07
C HIS A 593 -20.29 -32.31 12.88
N PHE A 594 -20.45 -31.12 12.30
CA PHE A 594 -20.26 -29.84 12.96
C PHE A 594 -21.16 -29.71 14.20
N LEU A 595 -22.46 -29.99 14.05
CA LEU A 595 -23.42 -30.00 15.17
C LEU A 595 -23.07 -31.08 16.21
N GLY A 596 -22.61 -32.26 15.78
CA GLY A 596 -22.19 -33.33 16.69
C GLY A 596 -20.99 -32.96 17.55
N THR A 597 -19.99 -32.33 16.94
CA THR A 597 -18.70 -32.00 17.57
C THR A 597 -18.79 -30.74 18.42
N HIS A 598 -19.35 -29.65 17.88
CA HIS A 598 -19.36 -28.34 18.53
C HIS A 598 -20.61 -28.10 19.40
N TYR A 599 -21.70 -28.81 19.12
CA TYR A 599 -22.98 -28.70 19.82
C TYR A 599 -23.42 -30.07 20.34
N SER A 600 -22.50 -30.77 21.01
CA SER A 600 -22.73 -32.12 21.55
C SER A 600 -23.90 -32.17 22.54
N TRP A 601 -24.17 -31.05 23.22
CA TRP A 601 -25.28 -30.86 24.17
C TRP A 601 -26.68 -30.79 23.52
N LEU A 602 -26.79 -30.58 22.20
CA LEU A 602 -28.08 -30.62 21.51
C LEU A 602 -28.62 -32.05 21.43
N GLY A 603 -29.91 -32.21 21.73
CA GLY A 603 -30.63 -33.48 21.62
C GLY A 603 -30.79 -33.94 20.17
N ALA A 604 -31.09 -35.23 19.97
CA ALA A 604 -31.24 -35.82 18.63
C ALA A 604 -32.38 -35.16 17.84
N GLU A 605 -33.51 -34.85 18.48
CA GLU A 605 -34.65 -34.18 17.84
C GLU A 605 -34.32 -32.74 17.42
N GLN A 606 -33.58 -31.99 18.25
CA GLN A 606 -33.13 -30.63 17.93
C GLN A 606 -32.15 -30.64 16.76
N LYS A 607 -31.18 -31.56 16.75
CA LYS A 607 -30.25 -31.75 15.62
C LYS A 607 -31.01 -32.08 14.33
N GLU A 608 -32.01 -32.94 14.42
CA GLU A 608 -32.82 -33.32 13.25
C GLU A 608 -33.66 -32.14 12.72
N ALA A 609 -34.25 -31.33 13.61
CA ALA A 609 -34.97 -30.12 13.24
C ALA A 609 -34.07 -29.11 12.51
N LEU A 610 -32.83 -28.91 12.99
CA LEU A 610 -31.86 -28.02 12.36
C LEU A 610 -31.38 -28.54 10.99
N LEU A 611 -31.31 -29.86 10.80
CA LEU A 611 -30.82 -30.47 9.56
C LEU A 611 -31.91 -30.64 8.49
N ALA A 612 -33.19 -30.70 8.88
CA ALA A 612 -34.30 -30.97 7.96
C ALA A 612 -34.38 -30.01 6.74
N PRO A 613 -34.21 -28.67 6.90
CA PRO A 613 -34.25 -27.74 5.76
C PRO A 613 -33.13 -28.00 4.73
N TRP A 614 -31.97 -28.44 5.20
CA TRP A 614 -30.78 -28.66 4.37
C TRP A 614 -30.84 -29.95 3.56
N ARG A 615 -31.56 -30.98 4.03
CA ARG A 615 -31.70 -32.24 3.29
C ARG A 615 -32.70 -32.17 2.13
N ALA A 616 -33.64 -31.23 2.19
CA ALA A 616 -34.66 -31.04 1.16
C ALA A 616 -34.14 -30.22 -0.04
N GLY A 617 -33.13 -29.38 0.15
CA GLY A 617 -32.60 -28.48 -0.89
C GLY A 617 -31.36 -29.04 -1.60
N THR A 618 -31.54 -29.70 -2.75
CA THR A 618 -30.41 -30.18 -3.58
C THR A 618 -29.77 -29.10 -4.46
N HIS A 619 -30.45 -27.97 -4.68
CA HIS A 619 -29.92 -26.80 -5.38
C HIS A 619 -30.42 -25.52 -4.71
N LEU A 620 -29.62 -24.97 -3.81
CA LEU A 620 -29.95 -23.72 -3.12
C LEU A 620 -29.31 -22.56 -3.89
N ASP A 621 -30.13 -21.59 -4.27
CA ASP A 621 -29.62 -20.28 -4.67
C ASP A 621 -29.15 -19.50 -3.43
N MET A 622 -28.31 -18.50 -3.64
CA MET A 622 -27.71 -17.71 -2.56
C MET A 622 -28.74 -17.13 -1.57
N PRO A 623 -29.90 -16.58 -2.00
CA PRO A 623 -30.92 -16.07 -1.07
C PRO A 623 -31.52 -17.16 -0.19
N THR A 624 -31.89 -18.32 -0.76
CA THR A 624 -32.46 -19.41 0.02
C THR A 624 -31.43 -19.99 0.98
N PHE A 625 -30.19 -20.19 0.53
CA PHE A 625 -29.09 -20.64 1.39
C PHE A 625 -28.86 -19.69 2.56
N SER A 626 -28.83 -18.38 2.29
CA SER A 626 -28.64 -17.35 3.32
C SER A 626 -29.77 -17.39 4.34
N SER A 627 -31.03 -17.51 3.89
CA SER A 627 -32.18 -17.61 4.81
C SER A 627 -32.12 -18.85 5.71
N PHE A 628 -31.66 -19.99 5.18
CA PHE A 628 -31.50 -21.21 5.96
C PHE A 628 -30.34 -21.10 6.95
N LEU A 629 -29.26 -20.42 6.56
CA LEU A 629 -28.14 -20.15 7.42
C LEU A 629 -28.50 -19.19 8.56
N GLU A 630 -29.28 -18.15 8.28
CA GLU A 630 -29.83 -17.24 9.31
C GLU A 630 -30.72 -17.98 10.31
N ALA A 631 -31.63 -18.83 9.81
CA ALA A 631 -32.48 -19.66 10.65
C ALA A 631 -31.66 -20.60 11.54
N LEU A 632 -30.65 -21.28 10.96
CA LEU A 632 -29.73 -22.15 11.70
C LEU A 632 -29.02 -21.40 12.83
N VAL A 633 -28.42 -20.24 12.52
CA VAL A 633 -27.70 -19.42 13.51
C VAL A 633 -28.62 -18.92 14.62
N SER A 634 -29.82 -18.46 14.24
CA SER A 634 -30.85 -18.01 15.19
C SER A 634 -31.27 -19.15 16.13
N ASP A 635 -31.58 -20.33 15.60
CA ASP A 635 -32.02 -21.47 16.39
C ASP A 635 -30.90 -21.99 17.32
N LEU A 636 -29.65 -22.02 16.84
CA LEU A 636 -28.50 -22.36 17.68
C LEU A 636 -28.33 -21.39 18.86
N SER A 637 -28.49 -20.09 18.61
CA SER A 637 -28.43 -19.07 19.66
C SER A 637 -29.57 -19.25 20.69
N PHE A 638 -30.77 -19.59 20.21
CA PHE A 638 -31.94 -19.86 21.06
C PHE A 638 -31.73 -21.10 21.93
N PHE A 639 -31.32 -22.22 21.35
CA PHE A 639 -31.08 -23.45 22.11
C PHE A 639 -29.96 -23.27 23.13
N ARG A 640 -28.94 -22.47 22.82
CA ARG A 640 -27.86 -22.16 23.78
C ARG A 640 -28.40 -21.35 24.95
N ALA A 641 -29.24 -20.35 24.71
CA ALA A 641 -29.89 -19.58 25.76
C ALA A 641 -30.77 -20.48 26.65
N GLN A 642 -31.51 -21.41 26.04
CA GLN A 642 -32.32 -22.40 26.77
C GLN A 642 -31.45 -23.34 27.62
N ALA A 643 -30.35 -23.85 27.07
CA ALA A 643 -29.43 -24.75 27.77
C ALA A 643 -28.70 -24.06 28.94
N ASN A 644 -28.39 -22.76 28.82
CA ASN A 644 -27.79 -21.98 29.90
C ASN A 644 -28.78 -21.62 31.01
N ALA A 645 -30.09 -21.66 30.73
CA ALA A 645 -31.15 -21.34 31.69
C ALA A 645 -31.63 -22.57 32.48
N ALA A 646 -31.39 -23.77 31.96
CA ALA A 646 -31.65 -25.05 32.60
C ALA A 646 -30.47 -25.47 33.49
#